data_AF-A0A1X6ZS49-F1
#
_entry.id   AF-A0A1X6ZS49-F1
#
_cell.length_a   1.000
_cell.length_b   1.000
_cell.length_c   1.000
_cell.angle_alpha   90.00
_cell.angle_beta   90.00
_cell.angle_gamma   90.00
#
_symmetry.space_group_name_H-M   'P 1'
#
loop_
_entity.id
_entity.type
_entity.pdbx_description
1 polymer ?
#
loop_
_entity_poly.entity_id
_entity_poly.type
_entity_poly.pdbx_seq_one_letter_code
_entity_poly.pdbx_strand_id
1 'polypeptide(L)'
;MNGDFSRWTALNAAHQMYKGVLMQQGRPQTDSDWNEQVMLGLSRSETALADVIGPTGTPKGEGGFAITEGSGGFAIGAGRYYLDGALVENDAATSYDDQGDVVAVPPLSNVGGDGTEVVVFLEANHQHVTALEDNRMADPALAGIDTATRIRAGWRVGVETVQLTATERDDLIDSVACGTPPNLPGWGASTGQLSARTLPAGVLPPTSDCEIPPEAGYLSQENQLYHVKIIRGGSRAQARYVWSRENGSVLAALARNSDGDFILQGDREDEALSFKTDNWVEVFDEADTYNMRSGSLHRITVAGGTVTFAPAIADFNQMEHPLVRRWDHGGNSALGLTLPTTPTELERGIEISFTNGSYREGDYWVFEARAATGNIVWPQYPMDDPAEPVPPMGWGHRRAALALGTLENDALTDITDLRAEFPHLTCLQAEDVGYDDSICQMGAATVQEAIDLLCQRTSSGLCTIVVSSAAELITAVGGLSQGQSVRICLRAGQFQLPRTLVFGRLGHVTVVGTGPQTIVSVANGEAAFAFKNCASVQVTDMSVNGGPTGHSGDLVTQNRLGAITVLNCGHSNFERLRLRCRAGLDRQAACLSTRNTSRSARILVRDCIMHVGQSQTGVQIIGAQRAIVQDNLILPVPIFGPIVRRRITNDPVLVARLRKSLISFSARSGQNRTINLLDVRGGRGRAIPLSALSAPREQTTISVGGRNATVIAQTDNTLARRLLPSLQQNRASRISSERELREHLINLVNTAIRDTNGRARIGPRQFRLVDLGLTDRSYIAQGITIAGASVEEAQVTGNRIEGAIDGIRIAASSDADPVPASWIGREPPNIVRRARITGNVIGVRPLSETTDAHGIYLGHVESVSVGENELSGPSLPFDDDRPQPHFGLYQHGYRGARLTITENTARSFYHGFAVVPTIDPVGGVGIWRLRDNATRNCARPYALASDIEVF
;
A
#
# COMPACT_ATOMS: atom_id res chain seq x y z
N MET A 1 -15.08 35.28 -40.08
CA MET A 1 -15.88 34.45 -40.99
C MET A 1 -16.81 35.38 -41.75
N ASN A 2 -16.63 35.54 -43.06
CA ASN A 2 -17.18 36.69 -43.81
C ASN A 2 -17.85 36.28 -45.14
N GLY A 3 -18.61 35.17 -45.16
CA GLY A 3 -19.34 34.74 -46.37
C GLY A 3 -20.76 35.33 -46.43
N ASP A 4 -21.30 35.44 -47.64
CA ASP A 4 -22.72 35.77 -47.88
C ASP A 4 -23.57 34.54 -47.52
N PHE A 5 -23.97 34.45 -46.25
CA PHE A 5 -24.70 33.31 -45.69
C PHE A 5 -26.09 33.74 -45.22
N SER A 6 -27.10 32.90 -45.46
CA SER A 6 -28.46 33.18 -45.03
C SER A 6 -28.60 33.12 -43.51
N ARG A 7 -27.89 32.17 -42.88
CA ARG A 7 -27.88 31.94 -41.42
C ARG A 7 -26.59 31.29 -40.95
N TRP A 8 -26.29 31.41 -39.67
CA TRP A 8 -25.14 30.80 -39.04
C TRP A 8 -25.52 30.11 -37.72
N THR A 9 -25.92 28.84 -37.82
CA THR A 9 -26.53 28.11 -36.71
C THR A 9 -25.56 27.22 -35.94
N ALA A 10 -24.28 27.16 -36.32
CA ALA A 10 -23.28 26.25 -35.76
C ALA A 10 -23.16 26.35 -34.22
N LEU A 11 -23.19 27.57 -33.65
CA LEU A 11 -23.10 27.77 -32.21
C LEU A 11 -24.35 27.26 -31.47
N ASN A 12 -25.53 27.49 -32.04
CA ASN A 12 -26.79 26.94 -31.51
C ASN A 12 -26.81 25.41 -31.60
N ALA A 13 -26.35 24.85 -32.71
CA ALA A 13 -26.27 23.41 -32.92
C ALA A 13 -25.28 22.75 -31.94
N ALA A 14 -24.13 23.38 -31.70
CA ALA A 14 -23.18 22.95 -30.69
C ALA A 14 -23.78 22.99 -29.29
N HIS A 15 -24.48 24.08 -28.94
CA HIS A 15 -25.15 24.21 -27.65
C HIS A 15 -26.23 23.13 -27.43
N GLN A 16 -27.06 22.85 -28.44
CA GLN A 16 -28.07 21.79 -28.41
C GLN A 16 -27.49 20.38 -28.59
N MET A 17 -26.16 20.26 -28.71
CA MET A 17 -25.43 18.99 -28.86
C MET A 17 -25.84 18.17 -30.09
N TYR A 18 -26.25 18.83 -31.18
CA TYR A 18 -26.52 18.17 -32.45
C TYR A 18 -25.27 17.49 -33.02
N LYS A 19 -25.47 16.38 -33.73
CA LYS A 19 -24.37 15.53 -34.25
C LYS A 19 -24.30 15.45 -35.77
N GLY A 20 -25.28 16.03 -36.45
CA GLY A 20 -25.31 16.14 -37.90
C GLY A 20 -26.69 16.60 -38.40
N VAL A 21 -26.73 16.94 -39.69
CA VAL A 21 -27.91 17.42 -40.40
C VAL A 21 -28.40 16.32 -41.33
N LEU A 22 -29.69 15.99 -41.26
CA LEU A 22 -30.32 14.94 -42.06
C LEU A 22 -31.25 15.53 -43.11
N MET A 23 -31.06 15.15 -44.38
CA MET A 23 -31.95 15.55 -45.47
C MET A 23 -33.31 14.85 -45.35
N GLN A 24 -34.38 15.62 -45.52
CA GLN A 24 -35.74 15.09 -45.59
C GLN A 24 -36.21 15.03 -47.04
N GLN A 25 -36.87 13.93 -47.41
CA GLN A 25 -37.36 13.73 -48.78
C GLN A 25 -38.30 14.88 -49.18
N GLY A 26 -38.00 15.50 -50.33
CA GLY A 26 -38.84 16.54 -50.94
C GLY A 26 -38.76 17.92 -50.28
N ARG A 27 -37.84 18.14 -49.33
CA ARG A 27 -37.62 19.46 -48.71
C ARG A 27 -36.38 20.15 -49.31
N PRO A 28 -36.39 21.49 -49.46
CA PRO A 28 -35.23 22.24 -49.92
C PRO A 28 -34.10 22.20 -48.88
N GLN A 29 -32.86 22.16 -49.36
CA GLN A 29 -31.64 22.33 -48.55
C GLN A 29 -31.17 23.78 -48.64
N THR A 30 -30.72 24.35 -47.53
CA THR A 30 -30.14 25.70 -47.46
C THR A 30 -28.62 25.67 -47.29
N ASP A 31 -27.96 26.79 -47.57
CA ASP A 31 -26.53 27.00 -47.28
C ASP A 31 -26.23 26.80 -45.78
N SER A 32 -27.14 27.27 -44.91
CA SER A 32 -27.04 27.10 -43.46
C SER A 32 -27.00 25.63 -43.04
N ASP A 33 -27.79 24.75 -43.68
CA ASP A 33 -27.81 23.32 -43.37
C ASP A 33 -26.46 22.66 -43.69
N TRP A 34 -25.85 23.04 -44.81
CA TRP A 34 -24.53 22.55 -45.21
C TRP A 34 -23.42 23.09 -44.29
N ASN A 35 -23.42 24.40 -44.05
CA ASN A 35 -22.43 25.05 -43.20
C ASN A 35 -22.49 24.53 -41.75
N GLU A 36 -23.70 24.31 -41.20
CA GLU A 36 -23.87 23.68 -39.90
C GLU A 36 -23.25 22.27 -39.86
N GLN A 37 -23.52 21.44 -40.88
CA GLN A 37 -22.93 20.09 -40.97
C GLN A 37 -21.39 20.13 -41.04
N VAL A 38 -20.81 21.07 -41.79
CA VAL A 38 -19.35 21.24 -41.88
C VAL A 38 -18.77 21.62 -40.53
N MET A 39 -19.35 22.61 -39.85
CA MET A 39 -18.86 23.07 -38.55
C MET A 39 -19.05 22.05 -37.43
N LEU A 40 -20.16 21.30 -37.43
CA LEU A 40 -20.36 20.18 -36.52
C LEU A 40 -19.30 19.08 -36.72
N GLY A 41 -18.92 18.82 -37.99
CA GLY A 41 -17.85 17.89 -38.32
C GLY A 41 -16.48 18.37 -37.87
N LEU A 42 -16.15 19.64 -38.15
CA LEU A 42 -14.88 20.27 -37.78
C LEU A 42 -14.72 20.33 -36.27
N SER A 43 -15.68 20.95 -35.56
CA SER A 43 -15.67 21.06 -34.10
C SER A 43 -15.60 19.69 -33.43
N ARG A 44 -16.36 18.69 -33.89
CA ARG A 44 -16.26 17.32 -33.35
C ARG A 44 -14.86 16.73 -33.54
N SER A 45 -14.22 16.96 -34.68
CA SER A 45 -12.90 16.39 -34.96
C SER A 45 -11.81 17.08 -34.15
N GLU A 46 -11.82 18.41 -34.10
CA GLU A 46 -10.88 19.19 -33.29
C GLU A 46 -11.07 18.92 -31.80
N THR A 47 -12.31 18.93 -31.28
CA THR A 47 -12.56 18.57 -29.88
C THR A 47 -12.10 17.15 -29.56
N ALA A 48 -12.36 16.17 -30.44
CA ALA A 48 -11.89 14.80 -30.21
C ALA A 48 -10.35 14.71 -30.21
N LEU A 49 -9.66 15.50 -31.03
CA LEU A 49 -8.20 15.54 -31.05
C LEU A 49 -7.64 16.28 -29.82
N ALA A 50 -8.27 17.39 -29.41
CA ALA A 50 -7.90 18.13 -28.20
C ALA A 50 -8.08 17.28 -26.94
N ASP A 51 -9.17 16.49 -26.86
CA ASP A 51 -9.43 15.58 -25.74
C ASP A 51 -8.38 14.45 -25.66
N VAL A 52 -7.79 14.06 -26.79
CA VAL A 52 -6.82 12.96 -26.88
C VAL A 52 -5.37 13.43 -26.72
N ILE A 53 -5.02 14.56 -27.33
CA ILE A 53 -3.65 15.09 -27.38
C ILE A 53 -3.39 16.07 -26.22
N GLY A 54 -4.42 16.81 -25.81
CA GLY A 54 -4.29 17.99 -24.97
C GLY A 54 -4.42 19.30 -25.77
N PRO A 55 -4.34 20.46 -25.10
CA PRO A 55 -4.53 21.76 -25.75
C PRO A 55 -3.46 22.06 -26.80
N THR A 56 -2.23 21.55 -26.62
CA THR A 56 -1.16 21.69 -27.62
C THR A 56 -0.28 20.43 -27.64
N GLY A 57 0.29 20.08 -28.79
CA GLY A 57 1.30 19.02 -28.84
C GLY A 57 1.73 18.59 -30.24
N THR A 58 2.82 17.83 -30.31
CA THR A 58 3.43 17.30 -31.53
C THR A 58 3.72 15.80 -31.42
N PRO A 59 3.60 15.01 -32.51
CA PRO A 59 3.89 13.58 -32.44
C PRO A 59 5.39 13.30 -32.21
N LYS A 60 5.75 12.39 -31.29
CA LYS A 60 7.16 12.03 -30.99
C LYS A 60 8.00 11.60 -32.21
N GLY A 61 7.41 10.90 -33.18
CA GLY A 61 8.14 10.34 -34.33
C GLY A 61 8.19 11.22 -35.58
N GLU A 62 7.29 12.19 -35.69
CA GLU A 62 7.12 13.11 -36.83
C GLU A 62 6.93 14.55 -36.33
N GLY A 63 7.64 14.90 -35.25
CA GLY A 63 7.42 16.12 -34.50
C GLY A 63 7.87 17.36 -35.28
N GLY A 64 6.92 18.27 -35.55
CA GLY A 64 7.18 19.51 -36.28
C GLY A 64 7.62 20.67 -35.40
N PHE A 65 8.03 21.76 -36.04
CA PHE A 65 8.26 23.06 -35.41
C PHE A 65 9.34 23.08 -34.32
N ALA A 66 10.29 22.14 -34.35
CA ALA A 66 11.48 22.20 -33.51
C ALA A 66 12.27 23.48 -33.81
N ILE A 67 12.66 24.20 -32.76
CA ILE A 67 13.46 25.43 -32.89
C ILE A 67 14.93 25.08 -32.70
N THR A 68 15.76 25.46 -33.68
CA THR A 68 17.20 25.24 -33.63
C THR A 68 17.94 26.47 -34.13
N GLU A 69 19.21 26.63 -33.75
CA GLU A 69 20.07 27.69 -34.29
C GLU A 69 20.15 27.60 -35.82
N GLY A 70 20.08 28.74 -36.51
CA GLY A 70 20.06 28.78 -37.97
C GLY A 70 20.26 30.19 -38.54
N SER A 71 20.52 30.28 -39.85
CA SER A 71 20.50 31.57 -40.56
C SER A 71 19.07 32.12 -40.64
N GLY A 72 18.92 33.44 -40.67
CA GLY A 72 17.60 34.09 -40.68
C GLY A 72 16.93 34.16 -39.30
N GLY A 73 17.74 34.26 -38.24
CA GLY A 73 17.32 34.26 -36.84
C GLY A 73 17.42 32.88 -36.20
N PHE A 74 16.53 31.97 -36.57
CA PHE A 74 16.53 30.56 -36.16
C PHE A 74 15.79 29.69 -37.18
N ALA A 75 16.05 28.39 -37.15
CA ALA A 75 15.38 27.41 -38.00
C ALA A 75 14.16 26.79 -37.30
N ILE A 76 13.12 26.53 -38.09
CA ILE A 76 11.84 25.93 -37.69
C ILE A 76 11.72 24.59 -38.43
N GLY A 77 11.66 23.50 -37.67
CA GLY A 77 11.58 22.14 -38.22
C GLY A 77 10.29 21.84 -38.98
N ALA A 78 10.38 21.00 -40.02
CA ALA A 78 9.22 20.46 -40.74
C ALA A 78 8.44 19.46 -39.86
N GLY A 79 7.13 19.34 -40.07
CA GLY A 79 6.29 18.35 -39.43
C GLY A 79 4.96 18.92 -38.93
N ARG A 80 4.31 18.20 -38.02
CA ARG A 80 2.94 18.51 -37.58
C ARG A 80 2.88 19.04 -36.16
N TYR A 81 1.92 19.92 -35.90
CA TYR A 81 1.59 20.40 -34.57
C TYR A 81 0.07 20.50 -34.41
N TYR A 82 -0.44 20.26 -33.22
CA TYR A 82 -1.84 20.39 -32.89
C TYR A 82 -2.04 21.54 -31.89
N LEU A 83 -2.97 22.45 -32.17
CA LEU A 83 -3.41 23.51 -31.27
C LEU A 83 -4.91 23.42 -31.11
N ASP A 84 -5.39 23.16 -29.90
CA ASP A 84 -6.79 22.87 -29.57
C ASP A 84 -7.44 21.87 -30.55
N GLY A 85 -6.65 20.87 -30.95
CA GLY A 85 -7.04 19.82 -31.89
C GLY A 85 -6.99 20.20 -33.37
N ALA A 86 -6.77 21.46 -33.72
CA ALA A 86 -6.51 21.87 -35.11
C ALA A 86 -5.10 21.47 -35.51
N LEU A 87 -4.98 20.77 -36.63
CA LEU A 87 -3.70 20.38 -37.22
C LEU A 87 -3.11 21.55 -38.02
N VAL A 88 -1.86 21.88 -37.72
CA VAL A 88 -1.01 22.73 -38.57
C VAL A 88 0.21 21.93 -39.03
N GLU A 89 0.62 22.11 -40.27
CA GLU A 89 1.70 21.36 -40.91
C GLU A 89 2.69 22.34 -41.53
N ASN A 90 3.96 22.15 -41.19
CA ASN A 90 5.07 22.81 -41.84
C ASN A 90 5.73 21.81 -42.81
N ASP A 91 5.50 22.01 -44.11
CA ASP A 91 5.88 21.04 -45.16
C ASP A 91 7.40 20.87 -45.29
N ALA A 92 8.18 21.92 -45.00
CA ALA A 92 9.64 21.93 -45.12
C ALA A 92 10.29 22.75 -44.00
N ALA A 93 11.53 22.43 -43.66
CA ALA A 93 12.26 23.24 -42.68
C ALA A 93 12.46 24.65 -43.24
N THR A 94 12.18 25.67 -42.43
CA THR A 94 12.13 27.07 -42.83
C THR A 94 12.82 27.95 -41.78
N SER A 95 13.09 29.24 -42.06
CA SER A 95 13.68 30.16 -41.08
C SER A 95 12.62 31.10 -40.50
N TYR A 96 12.94 31.76 -39.38
CA TYR A 96 12.02 32.73 -38.78
C TYR A 96 11.66 33.86 -39.76
N ASP A 97 12.63 34.36 -40.54
CA ASP A 97 12.47 35.43 -41.52
C ASP A 97 11.87 35.00 -42.87
N ASP A 98 11.76 33.69 -43.12
CA ASP A 98 11.20 33.10 -44.34
C ASP A 98 10.27 31.95 -43.93
N GLN A 99 8.99 32.25 -43.69
CA GLN A 99 7.96 31.29 -43.28
C GLN A 99 6.99 30.95 -44.43
N GLY A 100 7.45 31.04 -45.69
CA GLY A 100 6.68 30.71 -46.90
C GLY A 100 6.20 31.93 -47.70
N ASP A 101 5.19 31.74 -48.55
CA ASP A 101 4.68 32.75 -49.51
C ASP A 101 4.06 34.00 -48.84
N VAL A 102 4.03 34.08 -47.50
CA VAL A 102 3.58 35.26 -46.76
C VAL A 102 4.41 35.46 -45.49
N VAL A 103 4.61 36.74 -45.15
CA VAL A 103 4.93 37.34 -43.84
C VAL A 103 6.31 38.01 -43.79
N ALA A 104 6.31 39.34 -43.90
CA ALA A 104 7.32 40.17 -43.24
C ALA A 104 7.13 40.05 -41.71
N VAL A 105 7.78 39.06 -41.09
CA VAL A 105 7.82 38.97 -39.63
C VAL A 105 8.63 40.15 -39.08
N PRO A 106 8.33 40.64 -37.86
CA PRO A 106 9.17 41.65 -37.25
C PRO A 106 10.62 41.13 -37.15
N PRO A 107 11.63 41.88 -37.64
CA PRO A 107 13.03 41.57 -37.41
C PRO A 107 13.30 41.33 -35.93
N LEU A 108 14.17 40.37 -35.58
CA LEU A 108 14.45 40.06 -34.17
C LEU A 108 15.03 41.27 -33.40
N SER A 109 15.78 42.14 -34.07
CA SER A 109 16.22 43.44 -33.54
C SER A 109 15.08 44.38 -33.10
N ASN A 110 13.85 44.20 -33.63
CA ASN A 110 12.68 44.94 -33.18
C ASN A 110 12.00 44.30 -31.94
N VAL A 111 12.35 43.05 -31.62
CA VAL A 111 11.81 42.31 -30.47
C VAL A 111 12.62 42.61 -29.21
N GLY A 112 13.95 42.54 -29.28
CA GLY A 112 14.86 42.80 -28.16
C GLY A 112 16.32 42.91 -28.60
N GLY A 113 17.18 43.40 -27.70
CA GLY A 113 18.64 43.44 -27.93
C GLY A 113 19.36 42.18 -27.42
N ASP A 114 20.68 42.15 -27.57
CA ASP A 114 21.52 41.05 -27.08
C ASP A 114 21.30 40.77 -25.57
N GLY A 115 21.24 39.49 -25.21
CA GLY A 115 20.96 39.00 -23.86
C GLY A 115 19.48 39.02 -23.47
N THR A 116 18.56 39.32 -24.38
CA THR A 116 17.11 39.33 -24.09
C THR A 116 16.54 37.91 -24.11
N GLU A 117 15.94 37.47 -23.00
CA GLU A 117 15.21 36.21 -22.91
C GLU A 117 13.86 36.30 -23.66
N VAL A 118 13.56 35.31 -24.48
CA VAL A 118 12.37 35.27 -25.33
C VAL A 118 11.70 33.89 -25.31
N VAL A 119 10.38 33.90 -25.50
CA VAL A 119 9.60 32.71 -25.83
C VAL A 119 9.28 32.73 -27.32
N VAL A 120 9.66 31.66 -28.00
CA VAL A 120 9.26 31.37 -29.38
C VAL A 120 7.95 30.60 -29.33
N PHE A 121 6.95 31.04 -30.09
CA PHE A 121 5.61 30.47 -30.05
C PHE A 121 5.01 30.25 -31.43
N LEU A 122 4.21 29.20 -31.54
CA LEU A 122 3.36 28.92 -32.69
C LEU A 122 2.00 29.56 -32.46
N GLU A 123 1.55 30.41 -33.38
CA GLU A 123 0.22 30.99 -33.38
C GLU A 123 -0.57 30.46 -34.56
N ALA A 124 -1.78 29.98 -34.30
CA ALA A 124 -2.68 29.44 -35.32
C ALA A 124 -4.06 30.13 -35.26
N ASN A 125 -4.75 30.16 -36.40
CA ASN A 125 -6.15 30.55 -36.50
C ASN A 125 -6.92 29.80 -37.61
N HIS A 126 -8.26 29.92 -37.59
CA HIS A 126 -9.11 29.56 -38.73
C HIS A 126 -9.26 30.77 -39.65
N GLN A 127 -8.54 30.75 -40.77
CA GLN A 127 -8.61 31.78 -41.80
C GLN A 127 -9.76 31.48 -42.75
N HIS A 128 -10.62 32.46 -42.97
CA HIS A 128 -11.63 32.40 -44.02
C HIS A 128 -10.97 32.79 -45.34
N VAL A 129 -11.10 31.95 -46.37
CA VAL A 129 -10.48 32.17 -47.68
C VAL A 129 -11.57 32.21 -48.75
N THR A 130 -11.52 33.26 -49.56
CA THR A 130 -12.42 33.54 -50.69
C THR A 130 -11.70 33.33 -52.01
N ALA A 131 -12.46 33.29 -53.12
CA ALA A 131 -11.87 33.20 -54.45
C ALA A 131 -11.07 34.46 -54.87
N LEU A 132 -11.27 35.59 -54.18
CA LEU A 132 -10.47 36.81 -54.36
C LEU A 132 -9.09 36.71 -53.72
N GLU A 133 -8.96 35.93 -52.64
CA GLU A 133 -7.70 35.65 -51.93
C GLU A 133 -6.95 34.48 -52.56
N ASP A 134 -7.66 33.43 -52.99
CA ASP A 134 -7.07 32.29 -53.71
C ASP A 134 -7.83 32.01 -55.02
N ASN A 135 -7.27 32.49 -56.13
CA ASN A 135 -7.89 32.36 -57.45
C ASN A 135 -8.05 30.91 -57.93
N ARG A 136 -7.37 29.93 -57.30
CA ARG A 136 -7.51 28.51 -57.63
C ARG A 136 -8.86 27.96 -57.20
N MET A 137 -9.57 28.66 -56.31
CA MET A 137 -10.92 28.31 -55.88
C MET A 137 -11.99 28.69 -56.90
N ALA A 138 -11.73 29.66 -57.77
CA ALA A 138 -12.66 30.07 -58.81
C ALA A 138 -12.67 29.05 -59.96
N ASP A 139 -13.86 28.58 -60.36
CA ASP A 139 -13.98 27.73 -61.55
C ASP A 139 -13.86 28.61 -62.82
N PRO A 140 -12.83 28.40 -63.66
CA PRO A 140 -12.68 29.17 -64.89
C PRO A 140 -13.87 29.05 -65.85
N ALA A 141 -14.64 27.95 -65.78
CA ALA A 141 -15.83 27.72 -66.60
C ALA A 141 -17.06 28.52 -66.15
N LEU A 142 -17.07 29.01 -64.91
CA LEU A 142 -18.15 29.82 -64.34
C LEU A 142 -17.80 31.31 -64.36
N ALA A 143 -16.92 31.75 -65.26
CA ALA A 143 -16.48 33.14 -65.37
C ALA A 143 -15.95 33.73 -64.05
N GLY A 144 -15.38 32.89 -63.18
CA GLY A 144 -14.81 33.32 -61.91
C GLY A 144 -15.83 33.58 -60.79
N ILE A 145 -17.08 33.09 -60.93
CA ILE A 145 -18.10 33.20 -59.87
C ILE A 145 -17.62 32.52 -58.58
N ASP A 146 -17.73 33.23 -57.46
CA ASP A 146 -17.53 32.67 -56.13
C ASP A 146 -18.73 31.81 -55.73
N THR A 147 -18.50 30.50 -55.61
CA THR A 147 -19.56 29.52 -55.30
C THR A 147 -19.54 29.05 -53.86
N ALA A 148 -18.37 29.04 -53.22
CA ALA A 148 -18.18 28.61 -51.84
C ALA A 148 -16.80 29.01 -51.33
N THR A 149 -16.75 29.45 -50.08
CA THR A 149 -15.51 29.84 -49.40
C THR A 149 -14.86 28.65 -48.67
N ARG A 150 -13.65 28.82 -48.14
CA ARG A 150 -12.91 27.79 -47.39
C ARG A 150 -12.50 28.29 -46.01
N ILE A 151 -12.20 27.33 -45.14
CA ILE A 151 -11.50 27.57 -43.89
C ILE A 151 -10.12 26.91 -44.03
N ARG A 152 -9.07 27.69 -43.81
CA ARG A 152 -7.67 27.24 -43.79
C ARG A 152 -7.15 27.35 -42.35
N ALA A 153 -6.38 26.36 -41.91
CA ALA A 153 -5.60 26.47 -40.67
C ALA A 153 -4.36 27.32 -40.98
N GLY A 154 -4.42 28.61 -40.65
CA GLY A 154 -3.28 29.51 -40.78
C GLY A 154 -2.35 29.35 -39.60
N TRP A 155 -1.04 29.44 -39.82
CA TRP A 155 -0.05 29.39 -38.76
C TRP A 155 1.11 30.36 -39.02
N ARG A 156 1.77 30.79 -37.94
CA ARG A 156 3.05 31.49 -37.96
C ARG A 156 3.83 31.23 -36.68
N VAL A 157 5.15 31.37 -36.72
CA VAL A 157 6.02 31.39 -35.55
C VAL A 157 6.38 32.83 -35.19
N GLY A 158 6.04 33.22 -33.97
CA GLY A 158 6.33 34.54 -33.41
C GLY A 158 7.33 34.47 -32.24
N VAL A 159 7.80 35.64 -31.84
CA VAL A 159 8.72 35.80 -30.70
C VAL A 159 8.21 36.91 -29.79
N GLU A 160 8.17 36.65 -28.48
CA GLU A 160 7.80 37.61 -27.44
C GLU A 160 8.86 37.61 -26.34
N THR A 161 9.20 38.80 -25.84
CA THR A 161 10.15 38.96 -24.73
C THR A 161 9.54 38.51 -23.41
N VAL A 162 10.33 37.81 -22.59
CA VAL A 162 9.94 37.41 -21.24
C VAL A 162 10.99 37.83 -20.22
N GLN A 163 10.59 37.93 -18.96
CA GLN A 163 11.50 38.09 -17.83
C GLN A 163 11.10 37.11 -16.75
N LEU A 164 11.78 35.96 -16.70
CA LEU A 164 11.41 34.86 -15.80
C LEU A 164 12.45 34.69 -14.69
N THR A 165 11.97 34.62 -13.44
CA THR A 165 12.76 34.08 -12.33
C THR A 165 13.06 32.60 -12.53
N ALA A 166 13.98 32.02 -11.75
CA ALA A 166 14.26 30.58 -11.82
C ALA A 166 13.00 29.73 -11.62
N THR A 167 12.19 30.08 -10.62
CA THR A 167 10.93 29.37 -10.32
C THR A 167 9.90 29.53 -11.43
N GLU A 168 9.72 30.73 -11.97
CA GLU A 168 8.77 30.95 -13.08
C GLU A 168 9.20 30.22 -14.36
N ARG A 169 10.51 30.04 -14.58
CA ARG A 169 11.05 29.24 -15.68
C ARG A 169 10.74 27.76 -15.50
N ASP A 170 10.95 27.22 -14.30
CA ASP A 170 10.63 25.83 -13.98
C ASP A 170 9.11 25.58 -14.10
N ASP A 171 8.28 26.48 -13.55
CA ASP A 171 6.82 26.41 -13.65
C ASP A 171 6.34 26.47 -15.11
N LEU A 172 6.99 27.29 -15.94
CA LEU A 172 6.71 27.37 -17.38
C LEU A 172 6.99 26.01 -18.05
N ILE A 173 8.19 25.46 -17.86
CA ILE A 173 8.62 24.17 -18.43
C ILE A 173 7.68 23.04 -18.01
N ASP A 174 7.32 22.98 -16.72
CA ASP A 174 6.42 21.96 -16.20
C ASP A 174 5.00 22.10 -16.77
N SER A 175 4.50 23.33 -16.92
CA SER A 175 3.15 23.57 -17.47
C SER A 175 3.03 23.16 -18.93
N VAL A 176 4.04 23.49 -19.75
CA VAL A 176 4.02 23.21 -21.20
C VAL A 176 4.31 21.76 -21.52
N ALA A 177 4.98 21.01 -20.63
CA ALA A 177 5.22 19.57 -20.80
C ALA A 177 3.92 18.75 -20.99
N CYS A 178 2.81 19.20 -20.40
CA CYS A 178 1.48 18.60 -20.58
C CYS A 178 0.63 19.32 -21.66
N GLY A 179 1.26 20.10 -22.54
CA GLY A 179 0.58 20.82 -23.61
C GLY A 179 -0.26 22.01 -23.14
N THR A 180 -0.13 22.42 -21.87
CA THR A 180 -0.87 23.59 -21.36
C THR A 180 -0.18 24.87 -21.81
N PRO A 181 -0.89 25.80 -22.48
CA PRO A 181 -0.29 27.07 -22.87
C PRO A 181 0.17 27.86 -21.63
N PRO A 182 1.33 28.52 -21.68
CA PRO A 182 1.83 29.28 -20.55
C PRO A 182 0.91 30.47 -20.25
N ASN A 183 0.84 30.85 -18.98
CA ASN A 183 0.05 32.01 -18.54
C ASN A 183 0.80 33.33 -18.79
N LEU A 184 1.06 33.62 -20.06
CA LEU A 184 1.69 34.87 -20.49
C LEU A 184 0.63 35.94 -20.76
N PRO A 185 0.93 37.23 -20.49
CA PRO A 185 0.03 38.33 -20.82
C PRO A 185 -0.36 38.29 -22.30
N GLY A 186 -1.66 38.25 -22.60
CA GLY A 186 -2.13 38.22 -23.98
C GLY A 186 -2.17 36.83 -24.62
N TRP A 187 -2.02 35.73 -23.86
CA TRP A 187 -2.19 34.36 -24.41
C TRP A 187 -3.58 33.73 -24.13
N GLY A 188 -4.17 33.90 -22.94
CA GLY A 188 -5.47 33.28 -22.60
C GLY A 188 -6.71 33.90 -23.27
N ALA A 189 -7.81 33.15 -23.47
CA ALA A 189 -8.99 33.63 -24.21
C ALA A 189 -9.55 35.00 -23.74
N SER A 190 -10.18 35.73 -24.66
CA SER A 190 -10.88 36.98 -24.36
C SER A 190 -11.96 36.77 -23.31
N THR A 191 -12.03 37.66 -22.33
CA THR A 191 -13.02 37.61 -21.25
C THR A 191 -14.21 38.52 -21.50
N GLY A 192 -14.10 39.43 -22.48
CA GLY A 192 -15.19 40.28 -22.94
C GLY A 192 -16.26 39.47 -23.66
N GLN A 193 -17.53 39.82 -23.42
CA GLN A 193 -18.70 39.16 -23.98
C GLN A 193 -19.66 40.20 -24.59
N LEU A 194 -20.48 39.78 -25.54
CA LEU A 194 -21.53 40.58 -26.17
C LEU A 194 -22.88 39.99 -25.80
N SER A 195 -23.91 40.81 -25.59
CA SER A 195 -25.31 40.40 -25.76
C SER A 195 -25.97 41.25 -26.82
N ALA A 196 -26.94 40.68 -27.53
CA ALA A 196 -27.78 41.39 -28.49
C ALA A 196 -29.26 41.11 -28.19
N ARG A 197 -30.12 42.10 -28.45
CA ARG A 197 -31.58 41.97 -28.32
C ARG A 197 -32.29 42.95 -29.24
N THR A 198 -33.59 42.79 -29.39
CA THR A 198 -34.43 43.81 -30.00
C THR A 198 -34.97 44.80 -28.96
N LEU A 199 -35.18 46.06 -29.36
CA LEU A 199 -35.83 47.06 -28.52
C LEU A 199 -37.26 46.62 -28.15
N PRO A 200 -37.74 46.91 -26.93
CA PRO A 200 -39.13 46.66 -26.55
C PRO A 200 -40.09 47.50 -27.41
N ALA A 201 -41.24 46.93 -27.77
CA ALA A 201 -42.24 47.50 -28.69
C ALA A 201 -42.84 48.89 -28.32
N GLY A 202 -42.42 49.51 -27.22
CA GLY A 202 -42.92 50.82 -26.75
C GLY A 202 -41.92 51.99 -26.81
N VAL A 203 -40.70 51.78 -27.32
CA VAL A 203 -39.63 52.79 -27.34
C VAL A 203 -39.08 52.96 -28.76
N LEU A 204 -39.81 53.66 -29.63
CA LEU A 204 -39.33 54.05 -30.97
C LEU A 204 -39.47 55.58 -31.16
N PRO A 205 -38.51 56.24 -31.83
CA PRO A 205 -38.53 57.70 -31.99
C PRO A 205 -39.64 58.20 -32.94
N PRO A 206 -40.14 59.45 -32.77
CA PRO A 206 -41.45 59.87 -33.30
C PRO A 206 -41.53 60.22 -34.79
N THR A 207 -40.52 59.88 -35.61
CA THR A 207 -40.40 60.45 -36.98
C THR A 207 -40.66 59.48 -38.13
N SER A 208 -41.33 58.34 -37.92
CA SER A 208 -41.84 57.49 -39.01
C SER A 208 -43.37 57.47 -39.06
N ASP A 209 -43.95 58.53 -39.64
CA ASP A 209 -45.40 58.82 -39.71
C ASP A 209 -46.24 57.91 -40.64
N CYS A 210 -45.75 56.71 -40.99
CA CYS A 210 -46.50 55.68 -41.71
C CYS A 210 -46.09 54.23 -41.34
N GLU A 211 -45.44 54.02 -40.19
CA GLU A 211 -45.12 52.68 -39.70
C GLU A 211 -46.11 52.30 -38.60
N ILE A 212 -46.91 51.25 -38.83
CA ILE A 212 -47.63 50.57 -37.76
C ILE A 212 -46.57 50.18 -36.72
N PRO A 213 -46.66 50.58 -35.44
CA PRO A 213 -45.70 50.13 -34.43
C PRO A 213 -45.74 48.60 -34.44
N PRO A 214 -44.66 47.93 -34.85
CA PRO A 214 -44.70 46.48 -34.95
C PRO A 214 -44.90 45.93 -33.54
N GLU A 215 -45.72 44.88 -33.41
CA GLU A 215 -45.77 44.06 -32.19
C GLU A 215 -44.40 43.40 -31.88
N ALA A 216 -43.40 43.60 -32.74
CA ALA A 216 -42.09 42.98 -32.76
C ALA A 216 -40.95 44.04 -32.75
N GLY A 217 -39.79 43.70 -32.21
CA GLY A 217 -38.72 44.67 -31.94
C GLY A 217 -37.72 44.92 -33.08
N TYR A 218 -37.65 44.05 -34.09
CA TYR A 218 -36.83 44.26 -35.30
C TYR A 218 -37.66 44.90 -36.43
N LEU A 219 -37.17 46.01 -36.98
CA LEU A 219 -37.96 46.92 -37.83
C LEU A 219 -37.75 46.74 -39.34
N SER A 220 -36.95 45.77 -39.77
CA SER A 220 -36.72 45.53 -41.21
C SER A 220 -37.71 44.54 -41.82
N GLN A 221 -37.94 44.68 -43.13
CA GLN A 221 -38.64 43.68 -43.95
C GLN A 221 -37.71 42.58 -44.49
N GLU A 222 -36.39 42.72 -44.31
CA GLU A 222 -35.39 41.79 -44.81
C GLU A 222 -34.89 40.86 -43.70
N ASN A 223 -34.43 39.68 -44.09
CA ASN A 223 -33.64 38.83 -43.20
C ASN A 223 -32.18 39.22 -43.33
N GLN A 224 -31.48 39.35 -42.20
CA GLN A 224 -30.08 39.80 -42.16
C GLN A 224 -29.23 38.88 -41.28
N LEU A 225 -27.91 38.89 -41.51
CA LEU A 225 -26.91 38.17 -40.71
C LEU A 225 -25.89 39.18 -40.18
N TYR A 226 -26.14 39.68 -38.98
CA TYR A 226 -25.29 40.70 -38.38
C TYR A 226 -23.96 40.12 -37.93
N HIS A 227 -22.88 40.86 -38.14
CA HIS A 227 -21.52 40.53 -37.69
C HIS A 227 -20.93 41.73 -36.97
N VAL A 228 -20.58 41.56 -35.70
CA VAL A 228 -19.87 42.54 -34.86
C VAL A 228 -18.44 42.06 -34.65
N LYS A 229 -17.42 42.82 -35.08
CA LYS A 229 -16.00 42.43 -35.02
C LYS A 229 -15.18 43.46 -34.24
N ILE A 230 -14.27 43.00 -33.39
CA ILE A 230 -13.24 43.81 -32.74
C ILE A 230 -12.07 44.00 -33.71
N ILE A 231 -11.74 45.25 -34.02
CA ILE A 231 -10.63 45.63 -34.91
C ILE A 231 -9.42 46.20 -34.16
N ARG A 232 -9.58 46.45 -32.85
CA ARG A 232 -8.50 46.83 -31.95
C ARG A 232 -8.78 46.22 -30.59
N GLY A 233 -7.85 45.42 -30.08
CA GLY A 233 -7.97 44.78 -28.77
C GLY A 233 -7.68 45.71 -27.58
N GLY A 234 -7.76 45.15 -26.38
CA GLY A 234 -7.48 45.81 -25.10
C GLY A 234 -8.60 45.65 -24.08
N SER A 235 -8.54 46.43 -23.00
CA SER A 235 -9.70 46.59 -22.10
C SER A 235 -10.89 47.19 -22.86
N ARG A 236 -12.12 47.03 -22.35
CA ARG A 236 -13.32 47.62 -22.98
C ARG A 236 -13.17 49.09 -23.40
N ALA A 237 -12.48 49.91 -22.62
CA ALA A 237 -12.28 51.33 -22.93
C ALA A 237 -11.31 51.57 -24.12
N GLN A 238 -10.35 50.66 -24.32
CA GLN A 238 -9.34 50.72 -25.37
C GLN A 238 -9.80 50.04 -26.66
N ALA A 239 -10.60 48.99 -26.52
CA ALA A 239 -11.05 48.17 -27.64
C ALA A 239 -11.93 48.98 -28.62
N ARG A 240 -11.92 48.58 -29.88
CA ARG A 240 -12.74 49.19 -30.95
C ARG A 240 -13.42 48.13 -31.78
N TYR A 241 -14.66 48.39 -32.16
CA TYR A 241 -15.47 47.46 -32.95
C TYR A 241 -16.02 48.10 -34.23
N VAL A 242 -16.31 47.24 -35.20
CA VAL A 242 -17.10 47.52 -36.40
C VAL A 242 -18.23 46.50 -36.49
N TRP A 243 -19.22 46.77 -37.33
CA TRP A 243 -20.27 45.80 -37.61
C TRP A 243 -20.73 45.87 -39.06
N SER A 244 -21.33 44.79 -39.54
CA SER A 244 -22.00 44.70 -40.84
C SER A 244 -23.33 43.96 -40.70
N ARG A 245 -24.34 44.36 -41.48
CA ARG A 245 -25.64 43.68 -41.57
C ARG A 245 -25.59 42.44 -42.49
N GLU A 246 -24.63 42.38 -43.42
CA GLU A 246 -24.42 41.28 -44.37
C GLU A 246 -23.18 40.44 -44.04
N ASN A 247 -22.94 40.17 -42.75
CA ASN A 247 -21.84 39.34 -42.26
C ASN A 247 -20.42 39.79 -42.65
N GLY A 248 -20.24 41.02 -43.13
CA GLY A 248 -18.98 41.50 -43.68
C GLY A 248 -18.60 40.84 -45.03
N SER A 249 -19.60 40.34 -45.77
CA SER A 249 -19.42 39.59 -47.02
C SER A 249 -19.15 40.43 -48.26
N VAL A 250 -19.45 41.73 -48.22
CA VAL A 250 -19.21 42.65 -49.33
C VAL A 250 -17.71 42.96 -49.40
N LEU A 251 -17.04 42.33 -50.37
CA LEU A 251 -15.59 42.31 -50.56
C LEU A 251 -15.25 42.56 -52.04
N ALA A 252 -14.20 43.34 -52.31
CA ALA A 252 -13.66 43.54 -53.65
C ALA A 252 -12.13 43.63 -53.63
N ALA A 253 -11.49 43.29 -54.76
CA ALA A 253 -10.06 43.51 -54.94
C ALA A 253 -9.78 44.99 -55.25
N LEU A 254 -8.79 45.56 -54.58
CA LEU A 254 -8.37 46.94 -54.78
C LEU A 254 -7.24 46.99 -55.80
N ALA A 255 -7.46 47.71 -56.90
CA ALA A 255 -6.46 47.90 -57.92
C ALA A 255 -6.36 49.37 -58.33
N ARG A 256 -5.36 49.70 -59.14
CA ARG A 256 -5.28 50.98 -59.84
C ARG A 256 -5.55 50.77 -61.33
N ASN A 257 -6.30 51.69 -61.94
CA ASN A 257 -6.45 51.72 -63.39
C ASN A 257 -5.17 52.25 -64.07
N SER A 258 -5.17 52.34 -65.41
CA SER A 258 -4.04 52.86 -66.18
C SER A 258 -3.69 54.32 -65.87
N ASP A 259 -4.63 55.09 -65.34
CA ASP A 259 -4.47 56.50 -64.97
C ASP A 259 -3.97 56.67 -63.52
N GLY A 260 -3.87 55.57 -62.77
CA GLY A 260 -3.38 55.53 -61.39
C GLY A 260 -4.47 55.71 -60.33
N ASP A 261 -5.73 55.85 -60.72
CA ASP A 261 -6.88 55.97 -59.81
C ASP A 261 -7.29 54.60 -59.25
N PHE A 262 -7.78 54.56 -58.02
CA PHE A 262 -8.25 53.31 -57.43
C PHE A 262 -9.56 52.84 -58.04
N ILE A 263 -9.65 51.53 -58.27
CA ILE A 263 -10.83 50.83 -58.76
C ILE A 263 -11.10 49.60 -57.89
N LEU A 264 -12.38 49.23 -57.75
CA LEU A 264 -12.81 48.02 -57.06
C LEU A 264 -13.16 46.96 -58.10
N GLN A 265 -12.39 45.88 -58.11
CA GLN A 265 -12.60 44.74 -59.00
C GLN A 265 -13.47 43.70 -58.29
N GLY A 266 -14.57 43.30 -58.93
CA GLY A 266 -15.55 42.37 -58.33
C GLY A 266 -16.66 43.05 -57.52
N ASP A 267 -16.75 44.39 -57.54
CA ASP A 267 -17.91 45.11 -56.99
C ASP A 267 -19.20 44.71 -57.72
N ARG A 268 -20.31 44.66 -56.98
CA ARG A 268 -21.64 44.32 -57.50
C ARG A 268 -22.35 45.62 -57.88
N GLU A 269 -23.15 45.57 -58.95
CA GLU A 269 -23.90 46.76 -59.42
C GLU A 269 -25.27 46.93 -58.71
N ASP A 270 -25.58 46.11 -57.70
CA ASP A 270 -26.89 46.12 -57.05
C ASP A 270 -26.97 47.09 -55.85
N GLU A 271 -28.18 47.59 -55.57
CA GLU A 271 -28.38 48.62 -54.55
C GLU A 271 -28.05 48.13 -53.13
N ALA A 272 -28.12 46.84 -52.85
CA ALA A 272 -27.92 46.32 -51.49
C ALA A 272 -26.44 46.02 -51.19
N LEU A 273 -25.73 45.40 -52.13
CA LEU A 273 -24.39 44.82 -51.92
C LEU A 273 -23.27 45.57 -52.66
N SER A 274 -23.55 46.72 -53.28
CA SER A 274 -22.54 47.59 -53.89
C SER A 274 -21.75 48.42 -52.89
N PHE A 275 -20.55 48.87 -53.30
CA PHE A 275 -19.83 49.94 -52.61
C PHE A 275 -20.38 51.31 -52.99
N LYS A 276 -20.79 52.11 -52.00
CA LYS A 276 -21.36 53.45 -52.20
C LYS A 276 -20.51 54.53 -51.54
N THR A 277 -20.62 55.76 -52.07
CA THR A 277 -20.08 56.94 -51.41
C THR A 277 -20.55 57.02 -49.95
N ASP A 278 -19.64 57.46 -49.09
CA ASP A 278 -19.79 57.55 -47.64
C ASP A 278 -19.74 56.22 -46.87
N ASN A 279 -19.61 55.08 -47.55
CA ASN A 279 -19.40 53.80 -46.87
C ASN A 279 -18.04 53.76 -46.16
N TRP A 280 -18.01 53.03 -45.03
CA TRP A 280 -16.77 52.68 -44.35
C TRP A 280 -16.26 51.35 -44.90
N VAL A 281 -14.97 51.27 -45.15
CA VAL A 281 -14.31 50.06 -45.63
C VAL A 281 -13.03 49.78 -44.85
N GLU A 282 -12.73 48.51 -44.62
CA GLU A 282 -11.43 48.01 -44.17
C GLU A 282 -10.59 47.70 -45.42
N VAL A 283 -9.45 48.36 -45.54
CA VAL A 283 -8.43 48.07 -46.57
C VAL A 283 -7.35 47.23 -45.89
N PHE A 284 -7.15 46.02 -46.39
CA PHE A 284 -6.22 45.05 -45.83
C PHE A 284 -5.56 44.27 -46.97
N ASP A 285 -4.52 43.54 -46.66
CA ASP A 285 -3.80 42.73 -47.63
C ASP A 285 -3.57 41.29 -47.13
N GLU A 286 -2.80 40.52 -47.90
CA GLU A 286 -2.47 39.16 -47.52
C GLU A 286 -1.62 39.12 -46.23
N ALA A 287 -0.66 40.04 -46.08
CA ALA A 287 0.17 40.12 -44.88
C ALA A 287 -0.64 40.40 -43.60
N ASP A 288 -1.63 41.28 -43.66
CA ASP A 288 -2.57 41.53 -42.55
C ASP A 288 -3.35 40.26 -42.18
N THR A 289 -3.84 39.53 -43.19
CA THR A 289 -4.64 38.31 -43.01
C THR A 289 -3.82 37.21 -42.32
N TYR A 290 -2.57 37.00 -42.73
CA TYR A 290 -1.69 35.98 -42.13
C TYR A 290 -1.12 36.40 -40.78
N ASN A 291 -0.79 37.68 -40.59
CA ASN A 291 -0.42 38.23 -39.29
C ASN A 291 -1.61 38.41 -38.35
N MET A 292 -2.82 38.07 -38.82
CA MET A 292 -4.05 38.09 -38.06
C MET A 292 -4.38 39.49 -37.52
N ARG A 293 -4.04 40.51 -38.31
CA ARG A 293 -4.27 41.93 -38.06
C ARG A 293 -5.48 42.42 -38.85
N SER A 294 -6.16 43.41 -38.32
CA SER A 294 -7.19 44.16 -39.01
C SER A 294 -6.55 45.24 -39.87
N GLY A 295 -7.14 45.45 -41.04
CA GLY A 295 -6.71 46.49 -41.97
C GLY A 295 -7.02 47.90 -41.46
N SER A 296 -6.59 48.90 -42.23
CA SER A 296 -6.92 50.29 -41.96
C SER A 296 -8.34 50.63 -42.40
N LEU A 297 -9.04 51.43 -41.59
CA LEU A 297 -10.39 51.88 -41.92
C LEU A 297 -10.36 53.19 -42.72
N HIS A 298 -11.13 53.21 -43.79
CA HIS A 298 -11.26 54.35 -44.69
C HIS A 298 -12.72 54.61 -45.03
N ARG A 299 -13.07 55.88 -45.20
CA ARG A 299 -14.34 56.28 -45.79
C ARG A 299 -14.14 56.47 -47.29
N ILE A 300 -15.03 55.89 -48.10
CA ILE A 300 -14.90 55.93 -49.56
C ILE A 300 -15.80 56.98 -50.21
N THR A 301 -15.34 57.55 -51.32
CA THR A 301 -16.19 58.29 -52.27
C THR A 301 -16.06 57.62 -53.63
N VAL A 302 -17.19 57.19 -54.19
CA VAL A 302 -17.29 56.48 -55.47
C VAL A 302 -17.82 57.45 -56.53
N ALA A 303 -17.06 57.64 -57.60
CA ALA A 303 -17.44 58.52 -58.71
C ALA A 303 -16.88 58.02 -60.05
N GLY A 304 -17.75 57.86 -61.05
CA GLY A 304 -17.33 57.52 -62.42
C GLY A 304 -16.56 56.20 -62.55
N GLY A 305 -16.82 55.21 -61.70
CA GLY A 305 -16.10 53.93 -61.68
C GLY A 305 -14.75 53.93 -60.94
N THR A 306 -14.39 55.06 -60.31
CA THR A 306 -13.20 55.20 -59.46
C THR A 306 -13.59 55.41 -58.01
N VAL A 307 -12.67 55.09 -57.10
CA VAL A 307 -12.87 55.20 -55.65
C VAL A 307 -11.75 56.03 -55.02
N THR A 308 -12.10 56.87 -54.04
CA THR A 308 -11.13 57.65 -53.26
C THR A 308 -11.34 57.40 -51.77
N PHE A 309 -10.26 57.45 -51.00
CA PHE A 309 -10.23 57.04 -49.58
C PHE A 309 -9.88 58.22 -48.67
N ALA A 310 -10.60 58.35 -47.55
CA ALA A 310 -10.33 59.31 -46.49
C ALA A 310 -10.27 58.61 -45.12
N PRO A 311 -9.12 58.61 -44.41
CA PRO A 311 -7.81 59.15 -44.82
C PRO A 311 -7.26 58.45 -46.07
N ALA A 312 -6.26 59.04 -46.74
CA ALA A 312 -5.63 58.41 -47.90
C ALA A 312 -4.83 57.16 -47.49
N ILE A 313 -4.72 56.19 -48.39
CA ILE A 313 -3.91 54.97 -48.20
C ILE A 313 -2.43 55.35 -48.33
N ALA A 314 -1.63 55.13 -47.28
CA ALA A 314 -0.24 55.60 -47.21
C ALA A 314 0.76 54.71 -47.99
N ASP A 315 0.57 53.38 -47.98
CA ASP A 315 1.59 52.42 -48.45
C ASP A 315 1.05 51.36 -49.44
N PHE A 316 0.11 51.75 -50.31
CA PHE A 316 -0.53 50.80 -51.24
C PHE A 316 0.45 49.96 -52.08
N ASN A 317 1.60 50.52 -52.47
CA ASN A 317 2.59 49.80 -53.29
C ASN A 317 3.35 48.70 -52.53
N GLN A 318 3.25 48.68 -51.20
CA GLN A 318 3.83 47.64 -50.34
C GLN A 318 2.80 46.54 -50.00
N MET A 319 1.52 46.74 -50.36
CA MET A 319 0.45 45.80 -50.05
C MET A 319 0.45 44.63 -51.04
N GLU A 320 0.27 43.42 -50.53
CA GLU A 320 0.21 42.19 -51.32
C GLU A 320 -1.24 41.72 -51.48
N HIS A 321 -1.74 41.68 -52.72
CA HIS A 321 -3.16 41.36 -53.02
C HIS A 321 -4.16 42.19 -52.18
N PRO A 322 -4.15 43.53 -52.26
CA PRO A 322 -4.98 44.37 -51.42
C PRO A 322 -6.48 44.19 -51.69
N LEU A 323 -7.25 44.11 -50.61
CA LEU A 323 -8.69 43.88 -50.58
C LEU A 323 -9.40 44.98 -49.80
N VAL A 324 -10.68 45.19 -50.13
CA VAL A 324 -11.54 46.19 -49.50
C VAL A 324 -12.82 45.50 -49.03
N ARG A 325 -13.14 45.60 -47.74
CA ARG A 325 -14.36 45.06 -47.12
C ARG A 325 -15.26 46.16 -46.59
N ARG A 326 -16.56 46.12 -46.89
CA ARG A 326 -17.55 47.10 -46.41
C ARG A 326 -17.99 46.85 -44.97
N TRP A 327 -18.17 47.92 -44.20
CA TRP A 327 -18.74 47.92 -42.85
C TRP A 327 -19.85 48.97 -42.70
N ASP A 328 -20.86 48.68 -41.88
CA ASP A 328 -22.10 49.47 -41.72
C ASP A 328 -22.09 50.41 -40.51
N HIS A 329 -20.99 50.46 -39.74
CA HIS A 329 -20.98 51.04 -38.40
C HIS A 329 -21.20 52.56 -38.30
N GLY A 330 -21.12 53.28 -39.42
CA GLY A 330 -21.37 54.72 -39.48
C GLY A 330 -20.45 55.57 -38.59
N GLY A 331 -20.74 56.87 -38.49
CA GLY A 331 -19.95 57.82 -37.69
C GLY A 331 -18.64 58.29 -38.35
N ASN A 332 -17.82 59.03 -37.59
CA ASN A 332 -16.62 59.75 -38.09
C ASN A 332 -15.28 59.17 -37.58
N SER A 333 -15.20 57.88 -37.22
CA SER A 333 -13.98 57.32 -36.61
C SER A 333 -13.24 56.38 -37.55
N ALA A 334 -12.09 56.82 -38.08
CA ALA A 334 -11.13 55.96 -38.79
C ALA A 334 -10.42 54.93 -37.88
N LEU A 335 -10.82 54.84 -36.61
CA LEU A 335 -10.33 53.88 -35.62
C LEU A 335 -11.41 52.89 -35.17
N GLY A 336 -12.59 52.91 -35.80
CA GLY A 336 -13.78 52.15 -35.38
C GLY A 336 -14.51 52.76 -34.19
N LEU A 337 -15.58 52.09 -33.75
CA LEU A 337 -16.43 52.54 -32.66
C LEU A 337 -15.89 52.11 -31.29
N THR A 338 -16.06 52.96 -30.27
CA THR A 338 -15.77 52.59 -28.88
C THR A 338 -16.81 51.61 -28.35
N LEU A 339 -16.41 50.62 -27.55
CA LEU A 339 -17.37 49.70 -26.90
C LEU A 339 -18.16 50.48 -25.83
N PRO A 340 -19.48 50.67 -26.00
CA PRO A 340 -20.28 51.52 -25.11
C PRO A 340 -20.44 50.91 -23.71
N THR A 341 -20.67 51.78 -22.72
CA THR A 341 -20.90 51.33 -21.34
C THR A 341 -22.34 50.97 -21.03
N THR A 342 -23.27 51.44 -21.86
CA THR A 342 -24.69 51.16 -21.83
C THR A 342 -25.10 50.43 -23.11
N PRO A 343 -26.22 49.68 -23.08
CA PRO A 343 -26.81 49.15 -24.29
C PRO A 343 -26.95 50.23 -25.37
N THR A 344 -26.59 49.90 -26.61
CA THR A 344 -26.56 50.84 -27.74
C THR A 344 -27.20 50.21 -28.96
N GLU A 345 -28.07 50.95 -29.62
CA GLU A 345 -28.70 50.53 -30.88
C GLU A 345 -27.66 50.49 -32.01
N LEU A 346 -27.60 49.37 -32.73
CA LEU A 346 -26.86 49.26 -33.99
C LEU A 346 -27.66 49.93 -35.10
N GLU A 347 -28.85 49.40 -35.37
CA GLU A 347 -29.86 49.95 -36.26
C GLU A 347 -31.16 49.14 -36.18
N ARG A 348 -32.24 49.66 -36.77
CA ARG A 348 -33.49 48.93 -37.06
C ARG A 348 -34.05 48.18 -35.84
N GLY A 349 -33.90 48.76 -34.64
CA GLY A 349 -34.38 48.20 -33.39
C GLY A 349 -33.50 47.10 -32.78
N ILE A 350 -32.28 46.86 -33.26
CA ILE A 350 -31.31 45.92 -32.68
C ILE A 350 -30.37 46.68 -31.73
N GLU A 351 -30.28 46.20 -30.50
CA GLU A 351 -29.42 46.74 -29.45
C GLU A 351 -28.36 45.72 -29.03
N ILE A 352 -27.12 46.19 -28.83
CA ILE A 352 -26.02 45.36 -28.30
C ILE A 352 -25.45 45.92 -27.01
N SER A 353 -24.85 45.05 -26.20
CA SER A 353 -24.18 45.40 -24.94
C SER A 353 -22.89 44.63 -24.74
N PHE A 354 -21.82 45.32 -24.38
CA PHE A 354 -20.50 44.73 -24.09
C PHE A 354 -20.24 44.65 -22.59
N THR A 355 -19.76 43.50 -22.11
CA THR A 355 -19.36 43.32 -20.72
C THR A 355 -17.99 43.94 -20.42
N ASN A 356 -17.67 44.16 -19.14
CA ASN A 356 -16.29 44.46 -18.76
C ASN A 356 -15.42 43.20 -18.96
N GLY A 357 -14.26 43.37 -19.59
CA GLY A 357 -13.32 42.29 -19.87
C GLY A 357 -12.20 42.73 -20.80
N SER A 358 -11.37 41.77 -21.19
CA SER A 358 -10.37 41.88 -22.25
C SER A 358 -10.97 41.45 -23.59
N TYR A 359 -10.73 42.25 -24.62
CA TYR A 359 -11.11 41.98 -26.00
C TYR A 359 -9.86 41.87 -26.86
N ARG A 360 -9.90 41.02 -27.88
CA ARG A 360 -8.81 40.82 -28.83
C ARG A 360 -9.23 41.22 -30.22
N GLU A 361 -8.23 41.67 -30.97
CA GLU A 361 -8.39 41.92 -32.39
C GLU A 361 -8.79 40.62 -33.11
N GLY A 362 -9.83 40.70 -33.93
CA GLY A 362 -10.43 39.54 -34.59
C GLY A 362 -11.55 38.85 -33.81
N ASP A 363 -11.77 39.17 -32.52
CA ASP A 363 -12.96 38.67 -31.80
C ASP A 363 -14.24 39.12 -32.52
N TYR A 364 -15.20 38.21 -32.69
CA TYR A 364 -16.43 38.55 -33.39
C TYR A 364 -17.66 37.78 -32.89
N TRP A 365 -18.85 38.30 -33.22
CA TRP A 365 -20.14 37.69 -32.96
C TRP A 365 -21.01 37.79 -34.21
N VAL A 366 -21.73 36.71 -34.51
CA VAL A 366 -22.68 36.64 -35.64
C VAL A 366 -24.06 36.23 -35.13
N PHE A 367 -25.11 36.91 -35.59
CA PHE A 367 -26.49 36.58 -35.20
C PHE A 367 -27.50 36.96 -36.27
N GLU A 368 -28.63 36.27 -36.27
CA GLU A 368 -29.60 36.41 -37.35
C GLU A 368 -30.75 37.32 -36.96
N ALA A 369 -31.15 38.24 -37.85
CA ALA A 369 -32.39 39.01 -37.70
C ALA A 369 -33.44 38.49 -38.68
N ARG A 370 -34.69 38.33 -38.21
CA ARG A 370 -35.77 37.73 -38.99
C ARG A 370 -37.00 38.63 -39.04
N ALA A 371 -37.31 39.12 -40.24
CA ALA A 371 -38.46 40.00 -40.48
C ALA A 371 -39.78 39.31 -40.11
N ALA A 372 -39.93 38.03 -40.45
CA ALA A 372 -41.17 37.28 -40.21
C ALA A 372 -41.53 37.11 -38.72
N THR A 373 -40.53 37.06 -37.83
CA THR A 373 -40.75 37.01 -36.37
C THR A 373 -40.54 38.36 -35.69
N GLY A 374 -40.04 39.36 -36.44
CA GLY A 374 -39.55 40.65 -35.95
C GLY A 374 -38.64 40.54 -34.72
N ASN A 375 -37.78 39.52 -34.69
CA ASN A 375 -36.85 39.26 -33.58
C ASN A 375 -35.51 38.74 -34.13
N ILE A 376 -34.50 38.68 -33.26
CA ILE A 376 -33.21 38.07 -33.55
C ILE A 376 -33.15 36.63 -33.03
N VAL A 377 -32.30 35.82 -33.65
CA VAL A 377 -31.89 34.50 -33.19
C VAL A 377 -30.52 34.68 -32.55
N TRP A 378 -30.51 34.78 -31.22
CA TRP A 378 -29.31 34.92 -30.41
C TRP A 378 -29.02 33.61 -29.67
N PRO A 379 -27.78 33.10 -29.65
CA PRO A 379 -27.43 31.91 -28.88
C PRO A 379 -27.51 32.15 -27.36
N GLN A 380 -28.10 31.26 -26.55
CA GLN A 380 -28.76 30.00 -26.91
C GLN A 380 -30.18 30.25 -27.41
N TYR A 381 -30.61 29.57 -28.48
CA TYR A 381 -31.96 29.67 -29.02
C TYR A 381 -32.81 28.40 -28.78
N PRO A 382 -34.10 28.51 -28.38
CA PRO A 382 -34.80 29.75 -28.00
C PRO A 382 -34.22 30.36 -26.70
N MET A 383 -34.19 31.69 -26.63
CA MET A 383 -33.60 32.41 -25.50
C MET A 383 -34.40 32.20 -24.21
N ASP A 384 -33.76 31.70 -23.15
CA ASP A 384 -34.33 31.73 -21.79
C ASP A 384 -34.21 33.14 -21.17
N ASP A 385 -33.11 33.86 -21.46
CA ASP A 385 -32.92 35.28 -21.14
C ASP A 385 -32.38 36.04 -22.38
N PRO A 386 -33.14 37.01 -22.95
CA PRO A 386 -32.72 37.77 -24.13
C PRO A 386 -31.57 38.76 -23.89
N ALA A 387 -31.02 38.85 -22.69
CA ALA A 387 -29.87 39.70 -22.36
C ALA A 387 -28.59 38.92 -22.02
N GLU A 388 -28.57 37.59 -22.15
CA GLU A 388 -27.42 36.76 -21.78
C GLU A 388 -26.18 37.06 -22.65
N PRO A 389 -25.07 37.54 -22.05
CA PRO A 389 -23.84 37.79 -22.79
C PRO A 389 -23.11 36.48 -23.15
N VAL A 390 -22.63 36.39 -24.39
CA VAL A 390 -21.90 35.22 -24.91
C VAL A 390 -20.46 35.60 -25.28
N PRO A 391 -19.49 34.66 -25.12
CA PRO A 391 -18.11 34.88 -25.56
C PRO A 391 -18.00 35.06 -27.08
N PRO A 392 -16.87 35.57 -27.60
CA PRO A 392 -16.61 35.64 -29.04
C PRO A 392 -16.84 34.28 -29.72
N MET A 393 -17.42 34.31 -30.92
CA MET A 393 -17.83 33.13 -31.68
C MET A 393 -16.73 32.59 -32.62
N GLY A 394 -15.59 33.26 -32.68
CA GLY A 394 -14.44 32.83 -33.48
C GLY A 394 -13.59 31.77 -32.79
N TRP A 395 -12.83 31.01 -33.58
CA TRP A 395 -11.83 30.08 -33.07
C TRP A 395 -10.68 30.80 -32.33
N GLY A 396 -10.48 32.09 -32.62
CA GLY A 396 -9.51 32.98 -31.96
C GLY A 396 -8.06 32.71 -32.37
N HIS A 397 -7.14 33.32 -31.64
CA HIS A 397 -5.70 33.06 -31.75
C HIS A 397 -5.34 31.95 -30.76
N ARG A 398 -4.87 30.81 -31.26
CA ARG A 398 -4.37 29.71 -30.43
C ARG A 398 -2.86 29.72 -30.46
N ARG A 399 -2.24 29.61 -29.29
CA ARG A 399 -0.79 29.70 -29.13
C ARG A 399 -0.24 28.48 -28.42
N ALA A 400 0.93 28.02 -28.87
CA ALA A 400 1.73 27.00 -28.22
C ALA A 400 3.16 27.53 -28.03
N ALA A 401 3.76 27.31 -26.86
CA ALA A 401 5.18 27.59 -26.67
C ALA A 401 5.99 26.52 -27.39
N LEU A 402 6.96 26.94 -28.20
CA LEU A 402 7.87 26.04 -28.93
C LEU A 402 9.23 25.96 -28.25
N ALA A 403 9.78 27.10 -27.82
CA ALA A 403 11.07 27.14 -27.16
C ALA A 403 11.24 28.37 -26.26
N LEU A 404 12.12 28.25 -25.26
CA LEU A 404 12.74 29.38 -24.57
C LEU A 404 14.14 29.58 -25.15
N GLY A 405 14.58 30.81 -25.33
CA GLY A 405 15.94 31.11 -25.76
C GLY A 405 16.37 32.53 -25.44
N THR A 406 17.60 32.85 -25.82
CA THR A 406 18.20 34.18 -25.63
C THR A 406 18.56 34.77 -26.98
N LEU A 407 18.21 36.04 -27.21
CA LEU A 407 18.61 36.76 -28.41
C LEU A 407 20.07 37.21 -28.32
N GLU A 408 20.87 36.87 -29.33
CA GLU A 408 22.27 37.25 -29.46
C GLU A 408 22.61 37.50 -30.95
N ASN A 409 23.04 38.72 -31.30
CA ASN A 409 23.44 39.11 -32.66
C ASN A 409 22.38 38.78 -33.74
N ASP A 410 21.12 39.14 -33.50
CA ASP A 410 19.98 38.82 -34.38
C ASP A 410 19.77 37.29 -34.59
N ALA A 411 20.23 36.44 -33.68
CA ALA A 411 20.01 35.01 -33.66
C ALA A 411 19.50 34.52 -32.29
N LEU A 412 18.99 33.29 -32.23
CA LEU A 412 18.54 32.66 -30.99
C LEU A 412 19.59 31.65 -30.48
N THR A 413 19.99 31.75 -29.21
CA THR A 413 20.89 30.84 -28.51
C THR A 413 20.26 30.31 -27.23
N ASP A 414 20.93 29.38 -26.52
CA ASP A 414 20.47 28.79 -25.25
C ASP A 414 19.05 28.20 -25.32
N ILE A 415 18.78 27.49 -26.42
CA ILE A 415 17.45 27.00 -26.77
C ILE A 415 17.04 25.84 -25.86
N THR A 416 15.93 26.02 -25.16
CA THR A 416 15.21 24.97 -24.41
C THR A 416 13.94 24.63 -25.14
N ASP A 417 13.77 23.37 -25.54
CA ASP A 417 12.56 22.89 -26.21
C ASP A 417 11.39 22.86 -25.21
N LEU A 418 10.27 23.47 -25.60
CA LEU A 418 9.04 23.57 -24.79
C LEU A 418 7.88 22.80 -25.41
N ARG A 419 8.10 22.09 -26.52
CA ARG A 419 7.04 21.37 -27.23
C ARG A 419 6.56 20.17 -26.40
N ALA A 420 5.25 20.06 -26.25
CA ALA A 420 4.63 18.87 -25.67
C ALA A 420 4.62 17.75 -26.69
N GLU A 421 5.31 16.64 -26.42
CA GLU A 421 5.35 15.50 -27.33
C GLU A 421 4.42 14.39 -26.89
N PHE A 422 3.63 13.84 -27.83
CA PHE A 422 2.75 12.70 -27.57
C PHE A 422 3.12 11.48 -28.43
N PRO A 423 3.10 10.26 -27.87
CA PRO A 423 3.23 9.03 -28.65
C PRO A 423 1.92 8.70 -29.37
N HIS A 424 1.98 7.83 -30.37
CA HIS A 424 0.75 7.28 -30.96
C HIS A 424 -0.04 6.52 -29.90
N LEU A 425 -1.37 6.66 -29.87
CA LEU A 425 -2.23 5.95 -28.90
C LEU A 425 -2.03 4.42 -28.91
N THR A 426 -1.66 3.85 -30.05
CA THR A 426 -1.37 2.41 -30.20
C THR A 426 0.00 1.99 -29.67
N CYS A 427 0.86 2.96 -29.34
CA CYS A 427 2.25 2.76 -28.94
C CYS A 427 2.58 3.46 -27.61
N LEU A 428 1.57 3.80 -26.79
CA LEU A 428 1.78 4.38 -25.47
C LEU A 428 2.52 3.39 -24.56
N GLN A 429 3.73 3.77 -24.11
CA GLN A 429 4.56 3.00 -23.21
C GLN A 429 4.59 3.60 -21.81
N ALA A 430 5.09 2.85 -20.82
CA ALA A 430 5.18 3.33 -19.44
C ALA A 430 6.13 4.54 -19.28
N GLU A 431 7.06 4.74 -20.21
CA GLU A 431 7.95 5.92 -20.25
C GLU A 431 7.20 7.19 -20.68
N ASP A 432 6.03 7.06 -21.28
CA ASP A 432 5.19 8.18 -21.71
C ASP A 432 4.18 8.62 -20.65
N VAL A 433 4.07 7.87 -19.54
CA VAL A 433 3.03 8.06 -18.52
C VAL A 433 3.67 8.58 -17.24
N GLY A 434 3.32 9.80 -16.83
CA GLY A 434 3.67 10.33 -15.51
C GLY A 434 2.83 9.72 -14.39
N TYR A 435 3.27 9.88 -13.14
CA TYR A 435 2.49 9.49 -11.97
C TYR A 435 2.71 10.46 -10.80
N ASP A 436 1.75 10.50 -9.87
CA ASP A 436 1.88 11.30 -8.66
C ASP A 436 2.84 10.64 -7.66
N ASP A 437 4.04 11.19 -7.55
CA ASP A 437 5.06 10.72 -6.62
C ASP A 437 4.95 11.33 -5.20
N SER A 438 3.94 12.15 -4.91
CA SER A 438 3.77 12.78 -3.60
C SER A 438 3.63 11.78 -2.45
N ILE A 439 3.02 10.62 -2.74
CA ILE A 439 2.84 9.52 -1.80
C ILE A 439 4.07 8.60 -1.79
N CYS A 440 4.60 8.27 -2.97
CA CYS A 440 5.60 7.22 -3.12
C CYS A 440 7.04 7.70 -2.93
N GLN A 441 7.31 8.99 -3.14
CA GLN A 441 8.60 9.67 -2.99
C GLN A 441 9.76 8.85 -3.56
N MET A 442 9.57 8.30 -4.76
CA MET A 442 10.55 7.49 -5.45
C MET A 442 11.55 8.35 -6.23
N GLY A 443 11.22 9.60 -6.54
CA GLY A 443 12.02 10.50 -7.36
C GLY A 443 12.06 10.10 -8.83
N ALA A 444 11.02 9.40 -9.32
CA ALA A 444 10.84 9.09 -10.73
C ALA A 444 9.80 10.04 -11.34
N ALA A 445 10.03 10.44 -12.60
CA ALA A 445 9.12 11.28 -13.36
C ALA A 445 8.08 10.43 -14.13
N THR A 446 8.46 9.21 -14.55
CA THR A 446 7.60 8.32 -15.35
C THR A 446 7.27 7.02 -14.62
N VAL A 447 6.19 6.37 -15.04
CA VAL A 447 5.80 5.03 -14.54
C VAL A 447 6.89 4.01 -14.84
N GLN A 448 7.56 4.09 -16.00
CA GLN A 448 8.66 3.19 -16.33
C GLN A 448 9.83 3.37 -15.36
N GLU A 449 10.27 4.61 -15.11
CA GLU A 449 11.32 4.88 -14.12
C GLU A 449 10.92 4.40 -12.72
N ALA A 450 9.66 4.59 -12.32
CA ALA A 450 9.15 4.08 -11.05
C ALA A 450 9.18 2.55 -10.99
N ILE A 451 8.80 1.86 -12.07
CA ILE A 451 8.92 0.40 -12.19
C ILE A 451 10.37 -0.04 -12.10
N ASP A 452 11.30 0.66 -12.75
CA ASP A 452 12.72 0.33 -12.71
C ASP A 452 13.29 0.53 -11.30
N LEU A 453 12.94 1.62 -10.62
CA LEU A 453 13.27 1.85 -9.22
C LEU A 453 12.60 0.81 -8.29
N LEU A 454 11.36 0.42 -8.54
CA LEU A 454 10.67 -0.66 -7.80
C LEU A 454 11.35 -2.01 -8.00
N CYS A 455 11.75 -2.33 -9.23
CA CYS A 455 12.48 -3.56 -9.54
C CYS A 455 13.84 -3.61 -8.85
N GLN A 456 14.47 -2.45 -8.65
CA GLN A 456 15.70 -2.30 -7.88
C GLN A 456 15.47 -2.37 -6.35
N ARG A 457 14.23 -2.17 -5.87
CA ARG A 457 13.87 -2.29 -4.44
C ARG A 457 13.63 -3.75 -4.05
N THR A 458 14.45 -4.28 -3.13
CA THR A 458 14.37 -5.66 -2.61
C THR A 458 13.20 -5.96 -1.64
N SER A 459 12.18 -5.10 -1.53
CA SER A 459 11.08 -5.20 -0.53
C SER A 459 9.69 -5.09 -1.18
N SER A 460 8.85 -6.13 -1.05
CA SER A 460 7.52 -6.22 -1.67
C SER A 460 6.38 -5.66 -0.79
N GLY A 461 6.46 -4.38 -0.43
CA GLY A 461 5.42 -3.60 0.29
C GLY A 461 5.96 -2.81 1.51
N LEU A 462 5.28 -1.73 1.92
CA LEU A 462 5.71 -0.78 2.98
C LEU A 462 6.16 -1.43 4.31
N CYS A 463 5.71 -2.65 4.62
CA CYS A 463 6.10 -3.41 5.83
C CYS A 463 6.49 -4.87 5.54
N THR A 464 6.64 -5.29 4.27
CA THR A 464 6.99 -6.67 3.90
C THR A 464 8.42 -6.74 3.36
N ILE A 465 9.29 -7.43 4.08
CA ILE A 465 10.70 -7.59 3.73
C ILE A 465 10.92 -9.03 3.27
N VAL A 466 11.40 -9.22 2.04
CA VAL A 466 11.79 -10.55 1.53
C VAL A 466 13.30 -10.69 1.70
N VAL A 467 13.74 -11.76 2.37
CA VAL A 467 15.17 -12.00 2.65
C VAL A 467 15.61 -13.35 2.10
N SER A 468 16.80 -13.36 1.49
CA SER A 468 17.42 -14.53 0.87
C SER A 468 18.66 -15.01 1.62
N SER A 469 19.22 -14.19 2.52
CA SER A 469 20.42 -14.51 3.29
C SER A 469 20.30 -14.16 4.77
N ALA A 470 21.16 -14.75 5.61
CA ALA A 470 21.25 -14.42 7.02
C ALA A 470 21.68 -12.97 7.27
N ALA A 471 22.57 -12.44 6.41
CA ALA A 471 23.02 -11.05 6.49
C ALA A 471 21.86 -10.08 6.24
N GLU A 472 21.08 -10.30 5.18
CA GLU A 472 19.86 -9.51 4.91
C GLU A 472 18.87 -9.58 6.06
N LEU A 473 18.63 -10.76 6.63
CA LEU A 473 17.72 -10.92 7.77
C LEU A 473 18.21 -10.15 9.01
N ILE A 474 19.52 -10.16 9.29
CA ILE A 474 20.10 -9.41 10.41
C ILE A 474 19.97 -7.90 10.17
N THR A 475 20.31 -7.43 8.98
CA THR A 475 20.20 -6.01 8.61
C THR A 475 18.75 -5.54 8.66
N ALA A 476 17.82 -6.31 8.11
CA ALA A 476 16.40 -6.01 8.10
C ALA A 476 15.85 -5.84 9.52
N VAL A 477 16.16 -6.78 10.42
CA VAL A 477 15.71 -6.69 11.82
C VAL A 477 16.44 -5.57 12.58
N GLY A 478 17.71 -5.32 12.28
CA GLY A 478 18.49 -4.24 12.89
C GLY A 478 18.02 -2.84 12.52
N GLY A 479 17.37 -2.67 11.36
CA GLY A 479 16.81 -1.39 10.90
C GLY A 479 15.39 -1.08 11.41
N LEU A 480 14.76 -1.96 12.17
CA LEU A 480 13.38 -1.77 12.64
C LEU A 480 13.30 -0.76 13.80
N SER A 481 12.35 0.15 13.71
CA SER A 481 12.08 1.17 14.73
C SER A 481 11.13 0.66 15.82
N GLN A 482 11.19 1.26 17.01
CA GLN A 482 10.29 0.93 18.11
C GLN A 482 8.82 1.15 17.70
N GLY A 483 7.95 0.19 18.02
CA GLY A 483 6.53 0.22 17.67
C GLY A 483 6.20 -0.18 16.24
N GLN A 484 7.20 -0.34 15.37
CA GLN A 484 6.99 -0.71 13.97
C GLN A 484 6.42 -2.12 13.83
N SER A 485 5.45 -2.30 12.94
CA SER A 485 4.93 -3.62 12.55
C SER A 485 5.62 -4.10 11.28
N VAL A 486 5.90 -5.39 11.18
CA VAL A 486 6.69 -5.95 10.07
C VAL A 486 6.24 -7.36 9.71
N ARG A 487 6.31 -7.68 8.42
CA ARG A 487 6.23 -9.04 7.87
C ARG A 487 7.55 -9.37 7.18
N ILE A 488 8.25 -10.41 7.63
CA ILE A 488 9.51 -10.86 7.03
C ILE A 488 9.29 -12.21 6.37
N CYS A 489 9.50 -12.28 5.06
CA CYS A 489 9.36 -13.47 4.23
C CYS A 489 10.75 -14.03 3.90
N LEU A 490 11.06 -15.21 4.42
CA LEU A 490 12.34 -15.88 4.21
C LEU A 490 12.20 -16.83 3.01
N ARG A 491 13.04 -16.63 1.99
CA ARG A 491 13.12 -17.57 0.86
C ARG A 491 13.62 -18.96 1.31
N ALA A 492 13.52 -19.95 0.44
CA ALA A 492 14.11 -21.26 0.68
C ALA A 492 15.63 -21.11 0.78
N GLY A 493 16.25 -21.71 1.80
CA GLY A 493 17.68 -21.54 2.06
C GLY A 493 18.06 -21.70 3.54
N GLN A 494 19.36 -21.69 3.79
CA GLN A 494 19.93 -21.78 5.13
C GLN A 494 20.33 -20.40 5.66
N PHE A 495 19.69 -19.98 6.74
CA PHE A 495 19.96 -18.74 7.46
C PHE A 495 20.79 -19.05 8.71
N GLN A 496 22.11 -19.04 8.56
CA GLN A 496 23.04 -19.26 9.68
C GLN A 496 23.30 -17.94 10.44
N LEU A 497 22.58 -17.75 11.54
CA LEU A 497 22.73 -16.59 12.42
C LEU A 497 23.98 -16.73 13.29
N PRO A 498 24.81 -15.68 13.42
CA PRO A 498 26.00 -15.72 14.27
C PRO A 498 25.64 -15.74 15.77
N ARG A 499 24.54 -15.08 16.15
CA ARG A 499 23.99 -14.96 17.51
C ARG A 499 22.46 -14.92 17.46
N THR A 500 21.79 -15.00 18.61
CA THR A 500 20.33 -14.85 18.70
C THR A 500 19.87 -13.55 18.05
N LEU A 501 18.90 -13.63 17.13
CA LEU A 501 18.29 -12.47 16.50
C LEU A 501 17.12 -11.99 17.37
N VAL A 502 17.22 -10.75 17.85
CA VAL A 502 16.29 -10.17 18.82
C VAL A 502 15.34 -9.21 18.11
N PHE A 503 14.04 -9.45 18.25
CA PHE A 503 12.95 -8.57 17.85
C PHE A 503 12.41 -7.87 19.10
N GLY A 504 12.78 -6.61 19.33
CA GLY A 504 12.53 -5.92 20.60
C GLY A 504 11.67 -4.67 20.46
N ARG A 505 10.62 -4.54 21.29
CA ARG A 505 9.74 -3.35 21.38
C ARG A 505 9.06 -2.99 20.05
N LEU A 506 8.59 -4.00 19.32
CA LEU A 506 7.92 -3.84 18.02
C LEU A 506 6.39 -3.89 18.14
N GLY A 507 5.68 -3.50 17.08
CA GLY A 507 4.24 -3.68 16.94
C GLY A 507 3.89 -5.15 16.65
N HIS A 508 3.25 -5.41 15.51
CA HIS A 508 2.91 -6.76 15.07
C HIS A 508 4.03 -7.36 14.22
N VAL A 509 4.61 -8.48 14.67
CA VAL A 509 5.74 -9.12 14.00
C VAL A 509 5.31 -10.44 13.38
N THR A 510 5.46 -10.58 12.07
CA THR A 510 5.21 -11.82 11.34
C THR A 510 6.50 -12.28 10.65
N VAL A 511 6.91 -13.52 10.87
CA VAL A 511 8.06 -14.15 10.20
C VAL A 511 7.58 -15.41 9.50
N VAL A 512 7.64 -15.44 8.17
CA VAL A 512 7.10 -16.52 7.33
C VAL A 512 8.21 -17.11 6.49
N GLY A 513 8.34 -18.43 6.48
CA GLY A 513 9.23 -19.15 5.57
C GLY A 513 8.49 -19.73 4.37
N THR A 514 9.23 -20.45 3.53
CA THR A 514 8.69 -21.17 2.36
C THR A 514 8.55 -22.67 2.63
N GLY A 515 8.19 -23.01 3.87
CA GLY A 515 8.11 -24.38 4.35
C GLY A 515 9.45 -24.91 4.88
N PRO A 516 9.62 -26.24 4.98
CA PRO A 516 10.77 -26.83 5.67
C PRO A 516 12.14 -26.57 5.03
N GLN A 517 12.17 -26.11 3.77
CA GLN A 517 13.39 -25.72 3.05
C GLN A 517 13.97 -24.39 3.55
N THR A 518 13.18 -23.56 4.22
CA THR A 518 13.69 -22.41 4.97
C THR A 518 14.20 -22.91 6.32
N ILE A 519 15.52 -22.84 6.54
CA ILE A 519 16.18 -23.36 7.75
C ILE A 519 16.91 -22.20 8.44
N VAL A 520 16.47 -21.81 9.62
CA VAL A 520 17.14 -20.82 10.47
C VAL A 520 17.91 -21.53 11.56
N SER A 521 19.21 -21.29 11.68
CA SER A 521 20.08 -21.90 12.69
C SER A 521 20.94 -20.84 13.35
N VAL A 522 21.26 -20.99 14.63
CA VAL A 522 22.13 -20.05 15.36
C VAL A 522 23.43 -20.72 15.82
N ALA A 523 24.56 -20.03 15.63
CA ALA A 523 25.88 -20.50 16.01
C ALA A 523 26.17 -20.27 17.51
N ASN A 524 26.10 -19.02 17.96
CA ASN A 524 26.46 -18.60 19.32
C ASN A 524 25.25 -17.99 20.05
N GLY A 525 24.27 -18.83 20.37
CA GLY A 525 23.07 -18.45 21.12
C GLY A 525 22.11 -19.61 21.30
N GLU A 526 21.34 -19.63 22.38
CA GLU A 526 20.37 -20.71 22.65
C GLU A 526 19.15 -20.61 21.72
N ALA A 527 18.62 -19.39 21.57
CA ALA A 527 17.51 -19.08 20.68
C ALA A 527 18.00 -18.59 19.32
N ALA A 528 17.37 -19.04 18.24
CA ALA A 528 17.56 -18.41 16.93
C ALA A 528 16.78 -17.09 16.88
N PHE A 529 15.51 -17.11 17.31
CA PHE A 529 14.66 -15.93 17.41
C PHE A 529 14.27 -15.65 18.86
N ALA A 530 14.39 -14.39 19.27
CA ALA A 530 13.91 -13.90 20.55
C ALA A 530 13.03 -12.66 20.35
N PHE A 531 11.73 -12.78 20.60
CA PHE A 531 10.76 -11.69 20.57
C PHE A 531 10.58 -11.13 21.98
N LYS A 532 10.69 -9.81 22.14
CA LYS A 532 10.65 -9.13 23.44
C LYS A 532 9.75 -7.90 23.37
N ASN A 533 8.73 -7.84 24.22
CA ASN A 533 7.82 -6.69 24.34
C ASN A 533 7.16 -6.32 22.99
N CYS A 534 6.74 -7.30 22.19
CA CYS A 534 6.03 -7.07 20.92
C CYS A 534 4.51 -7.10 21.12
N ALA A 535 3.75 -6.32 20.35
CA ALA A 535 2.28 -6.34 20.42
C ALA A 535 1.70 -7.71 20.04
N SER A 536 2.22 -8.32 18.96
CA SER A 536 1.94 -9.73 18.62
C SER A 536 3.10 -10.37 17.87
N VAL A 537 3.15 -11.71 17.88
CA VAL A 537 4.18 -12.50 17.21
C VAL A 537 3.52 -13.62 16.41
N GLN A 538 3.89 -13.77 15.14
CA GLN A 538 3.53 -14.90 14.32
C GLN A 538 4.77 -15.47 13.64
N VAL A 539 4.99 -16.78 13.77
CA VAL A 539 6.08 -17.48 13.07
C VAL A 539 5.51 -18.71 12.39
N THR A 540 5.63 -18.82 11.07
CA THR A 540 5.06 -19.94 10.31
C THR A 540 6.00 -20.47 9.22
N ASP A 541 5.78 -21.73 8.84
CA ASP A 541 6.30 -22.33 7.60
C ASP A 541 7.83 -22.38 7.50
N MET A 542 8.54 -22.85 8.54
CA MET A 542 10.01 -22.98 8.50
C MET A 542 10.58 -23.99 9.50
N SER A 543 11.86 -24.33 9.32
CA SER A 543 12.67 -25.05 10.30
C SER A 543 13.51 -24.07 11.12
N VAL A 544 13.48 -24.19 12.46
CA VAL A 544 14.27 -23.35 13.37
C VAL A 544 15.08 -24.21 14.34
N ASN A 545 16.41 -24.08 14.26
CA ASN A 545 17.37 -24.81 15.07
C ASN A 545 18.00 -23.87 16.12
N GLY A 546 17.71 -24.13 17.39
CA GLY A 546 18.42 -23.52 18.51
C GLY A 546 19.89 -23.95 18.56
N GLY A 547 20.73 -23.08 19.12
CA GLY A 547 22.17 -23.31 19.22
C GLY A 547 22.58 -23.95 20.55
N PRO A 548 23.82 -23.74 21.01
CA PRO A 548 24.32 -24.28 22.28
C PRO A 548 23.49 -23.80 23.48
N THR A 549 23.15 -24.71 24.40
CA THR A 549 22.43 -24.41 25.64
C THR A 549 23.25 -23.51 26.57
N GLY A 550 22.65 -22.48 27.16
CA GLY A 550 23.31 -21.64 28.17
C GLY A 550 24.38 -20.67 27.68
N HIS A 551 24.47 -20.41 26.37
CA HIS A 551 25.50 -19.56 25.74
C HIS A 551 25.12 -18.05 25.64
N SER A 552 24.02 -17.61 26.25
CA SER A 552 23.58 -16.20 26.20
C SER A 552 24.16 -15.39 27.36
N GLY A 553 25.31 -14.75 27.13
CA GLY A 553 26.06 -13.95 28.11
C GLY A 553 25.31 -12.81 28.84
N ASP A 554 24.04 -12.53 28.53
CA ASP A 554 23.19 -11.51 29.18
C ASP A 554 21.80 -12.02 29.63
N LEU A 555 21.48 -13.31 29.45
CA LEU A 555 20.16 -13.89 29.81
C LEU A 555 20.26 -15.06 30.82
N VAL A 556 21.47 -15.37 31.28
CA VAL A 556 21.81 -16.61 31.99
C VAL A 556 21.40 -16.67 33.46
N THR A 557 20.90 -15.63 34.11
CA THR A 557 20.71 -15.75 35.57
C THR A 557 19.38 -16.33 36.04
N GLN A 558 18.31 -16.47 35.24
CA GLN A 558 17.05 -17.06 35.77
C GLN A 558 16.18 -17.89 34.79
N ASN A 559 16.37 -17.86 33.45
CA ASN A 559 15.28 -18.23 32.52
C ASN A 559 15.68 -19.18 31.37
N ARG A 560 14.90 -20.27 31.17
CA ARG A 560 15.02 -21.23 30.05
C ARG A 560 14.52 -20.63 28.73
N LEU A 561 15.35 -20.61 27.69
CA LEU A 561 14.99 -20.08 26.37
C LEU A 561 14.59 -21.22 25.42
N GLY A 562 13.93 -20.88 24.33
CA GLY A 562 13.57 -21.81 23.26
C GLY A 562 14.32 -21.51 21.96
N ALA A 563 14.41 -22.47 21.04
CA ALA A 563 14.84 -22.20 19.66
C ALA A 563 14.09 -20.99 19.08
N ILE A 564 12.79 -20.87 19.44
CA ILE A 564 12.04 -19.63 19.45
C ILE A 564 11.69 -19.25 20.90
N THR A 565 11.98 -17.99 21.26
CA THR A 565 11.67 -17.41 22.57
C THR A 565 10.76 -16.20 22.43
N VAL A 566 9.72 -16.12 23.27
CA VAL A 566 8.78 -14.99 23.34
C VAL A 566 8.70 -14.49 24.77
N LEU A 567 9.02 -13.21 24.99
CA LEU A 567 9.05 -12.59 26.31
C LEU A 567 8.15 -11.35 26.34
N ASN A 568 7.12 -11.38 27.18
CA ASN A 568 6.16 -10.30 27.41
C ASN A 568 5.54 -9.76 26.10
N CYS A 569 5.14 -10.67 25.21
CA CYS A 569 4.42 -10.30 23.99
C CYS A 569 2.93 -10.56 24.16
N GLY A 570 2.11 -9.90 23.34
CA GLY A 570 0.66 -10.12 23.32
C GLY A 570 0.28 -11.45 22.66
N HIS A 571 -0.62 -11.42 21.68
CA HIS A 571 -1.03 -12.63 20.97
C HIS A 571 0.15 -13.24 20.22
N SER A 572 0.42 -14.53 20.43
CA SER A 572 1.55 -15.24 19.80
C SER A 572 1.11 -16.54 19.16
N ASN A 573 1.46 -16.73 17.89
CA ASN A 573 1.03 -17.85 17.05
C ASN A 573 2.22 -18.55 16.37
N PHE A 574 2.26 -19.88 16.49
CA PHE A 574 3.32 -20.75 15.96
C PHE A 574 2.70 -21.91 15.20
N GLU A 575 2.91 -21.95 13.88
CA GLU A 575 2.25 -22.92 13.01
C GLU A 575 3.20 -23.55 12.00
N ARG A 576 3.04 -24.86 11.74
CA ARG A 576 3.78 -25.56 10.67
C ARG A 576 5.30 -25.38 10.78
N LEU A 577 5.81 -25.41 12.02
CA LEU A 577 7.24 -25.24 12.32
C LEU A 577 7.93 -26.57 12.55
N ARG A 578 9.20 -26.66 12.13
CA ARG A 578 10.11 -27.74 12.53
C ARG A 578 11.14 -27.19 13.51
N LEU A 579 10.90 -27.36 14.81
CA LEU A 579 11.75 -26.80 15.85
C LEU A 579 12.75 -27.84 16.36
N ARG A 580 13.97 -27.41 16.66
CA ARG A 580 14.98 -28.25 17.28
C ARG A 580 15.72 -27.50 18.38
N CYS A 581 15.87 -28.12 19.54
CA CYS A 581 16.79 -27.65 20.57
C CYS A 581 17.91 -28.67 20.81
N ARG A 582 19.11 -28.19 21.16
CA ARG A 582 20.25 -29.07 21.44
C ARG A 582 20.08 -29.77 22.77
N ALA A 583 20.67 -30.95 22.89
CA ALA A 583 20.76 -31.64 24.17
C ALA A 583 21.65 -30.83 25.13
N GLY A 584 21.17 -30.64 26.35
CA GLY A 584 21.91 -30.10 27.48
C GLY A 584 22.13 -31.15 28.56
N LEU A 585 22.77 -30.74 29.66
CA LEU A 585 22.99 -31.60 30.81
C LEU A 585 21.67 -31.81 31.59
N ASP A 586 21.00 -30.72 32.01
CA ASP A 586 19.63 -30.72 32.57
C ASP A 586 18.71 -29.80 31.74
N ARG A 587 17.50 -29.52 32.23
CA ARG A 587 16.51 -28.59 31.63
C ARG A 587 17.09 -27.19 31.50
N GLN A 588 17.66 -26.89 30.34
CA GLN A 588 18.31 -25.62 30.05
C GLN A 588 17.59 -24.87 28.91
N ALA A 589 17.09 -25.60 27.92
CA ALA A 589 16.43 -25.09 26.74
C ALA A 589 15.07 -25.74 26.46
N ALA A 590 14.31 -25.11 25.57
CA ALA A 590 13.08 -25.61 24.98
C ALA A 590 13.14 -25.56 23.43
N CYS A 591 12.22 -26.24 22.74
CA CYS A 591 12.00 -25.96 21.31
C CYS A 591 11.25 -24.62 21.16
N LEU A 592 10.19 -24.42 21.95
CA LEU A 592 9.45 -23.17 22.05
C LEU A 592 9.30 -22.76 23.51
N SER A 593 9.67 -21.51 23.83
CA SER A 593 9.51 -20.94 25.17
C SER A 593 8.77 -19.61 25.10
N THR A 594 7.62 -19.50 25.77
CA THR A 594 6.89 -18.25 25.93
C THR A 594 6.79 -17.89 27.41
N ARG A 595 7.01 -16.62 27.74
CA ARG A 595 6.88 -16.12 29.10
C ARG A 595 6.27 -14.73 29.10
N ASN A 596 5.17 -14.54 29.82
CA ASN A 596 4.58 -13.22 30.01
C ASN A 596 4.33 -12.93 31.49
N THR A 597 4.58 -11.70 31.89
CA THR A 597 4.17 -11.15 33.18
C THR A 597 2.73 -10.61 33.14
N SER A 598 2.24 -10.23 31.96
CA SER A 598 0.85 -9.79 31.73
C SER A 598 -0.13 -10.96 31.63
N ARG A 599 -1.33 -10.80 32.21
CA ARG A 599 -2.42 -11.79 32.17
C ARG A 599 -3.26 -11.76 30.89
N SER A 600 -2.89 -11.00 29.85
CA SER A 600 -3.66 -10.87 28.61
C SER A 600 -3.14 -11.69 27.42
N ALA A 601 -1.98 -12.34 27.55
CA ALA A 601 -1.34 -13.03 26.43
C ALA A 601 -2.11 -14.30 26.00
N ARG A 602 -2.25 -14.51 24.70
CA ARG A 602 -2.89 -15.69 24.09
C ARG A 602 -1.89 -16.41 23.20
N ILE A 603 -1.61 -17.68 23.50
CA ILE A 603 -0.59 -18.48 22.83
C ILE A 603 -1.24 -19.63 22.06
N LEU A 604 -0.95 -19.73 20.76
CA LEU A 604 -1.35 -20.84 19.89
C LEU A 604 -0.09 -21.53 19.34
N VAL A 605 -0.06 -22.86 19.46
CA VAL A 605 0.99 -23.72 18.91
C VAL A 605 0.31 -24.87 18.19
N ARG A 606 0.39 -24.92 16.86
CA ARG A 606 -0.27 -25.96 16.06
C ARG A 606 0.55 -26.51 14.91
N ASP A 607 0.30 -27.76 14.54
CA ASP A 607 0.91 -28.41 13.37
C ASP A 607 2.45 -28.39 13.36
N CYS A 608 3.09 -28.34 14.53
CA CYS A 608 4.55 -28.26 14.63
C CYS A 608 5.18 -29.63 14.87
N ILE A 609 6.39 -29.83 14.33
CA ILE A 609 7.26 -30.97 14.63
C ILE A 609 8.42 -30.46 15.49
N MET A 610 8.64 -31.06 16.66
CA MET A 610 9.67 -30.64 17.61
C MET A 610 10.64 -31.77 17.88
N HIS A 611 11.91 -31.56 17.53
CA HIS A 611 13.01 -32.46 17.85
C HIS A 611 13.72 -31.96 19.10
N VAL A 612 13.36 -32.54 20.23
CA VAL A 612 13.80 -32.10 21.55
C VAL A 612 15.09 -32.80 21.95
N GLY A 613 16.13 -32.01 22.24
CA GLY A 613 17.38 -32.54 22.77
C GLY A 613 17.19 -33.28 24.09
N GLN A 614 18.09 -34.21 24.40
CA GLN A 614 18.05 -34.95 25.67
C GLN A 614 17.91 -34.00 26.87
N SER A 615 17.01 -34.34 27.78
CA SER A 615 16.71 -33.60 29.01
C SER A 615 16.18 -32.17 28.82
N GLN A 616 15.74 -31.81 27.61
CA GLN A 616 15.17 -30.49 27.30
C GLN A 616 13.64 -30.52 27.28
N THR A 617 13.04 -29.35 27.03
CA THR A 617 11.59 -29.17 26.95
C THR A 617 11.12 -29.05 25.49
N GLY A 618 9.95 -29.59 25.16
CA GLY A 618 9.30 -29.34 23.87
C GLY A 618 8.71 -27.93 23.85
N VAL A 619 7.52 -27.78 24.44
CA VAL A 619 6.80 -26.52 24.58
C VAL A 619 6.78 -26.08 26.04
N GLN A 620 7.19 -24.84 26.30
CA GLN A 620 7.07 -24.20 27.60
C GLN A 620 6.27 -22.90 27.46
N ILE A 621 5.13 -22.83 28.14
CA ILE A 621 4.27 -21.64 28.21
C ILE A 621 4.15 -21.23 29.68
N ILE A 622 4.65 -20.04 30.01
CA ILE A 622 4.61 -19.47 31.36
C ILE A 622 3.84 -18.15 31.31
N GLY A 623 2.73 -18.04 32.03
CA GLY A 623 1.92 -16.81 32.09
C GLY A 623 1.19 -16.54 30.78
N ALA A 624 0.03 -17.17 30.60
CA ALA A 624 -0.86 -16.92 29.47
C ALA A 624 -2.30 -16.87 29.98
N GLN A 625 -3.10 -15.97 29.44
CA GLN A 625 -4.55 -15.99 29.61
C GLN A 625 -5.09 -17.29 29.02
N ARG A 626 -4.72 -17.55 27.76
CA ARG A 626 -5.18 -18.70 26.98
C ARG A 626 -3.98 -19.37 26.32
N ALA A 627 -3.80 -20.66 26.55
CA ALA A 627 -2.76 -21.48 25.93
C ALA A 627 -3.40 -22.64 25.17
N ILE A 628 -3.18 -22.70 23.86
CA ILE A 628 -3.73 -23.71 22.96
C ILE A 628 -2.56 -24.42 22.27
N VAL A 629 -2.44 -25.73 22.47
CA VAL A 629 -1.38 -26.57 21.89
C VAL A 629 -2.02 -27.75 21.17
N GLN A 630 -1.99 -27.77 19.85
CA GLN A 630 -2.81 -28.68 19.02
C GLN A 630 -2.00 -29.40 17.96
N ASP A 631 -2.25 -30.69 17.76
CA ASP A 631 -1.80 -31.44 16.59
C ASP A 631 -0.28 -31.38 16.34
N ASN A 632 0.51 -31.30 17.42
CA ASN A 632 1.97 -31.26 17.36
C ASN A 632 2.60 -32.64 17.52
N LEU A 633 3.74 -32.85 16.87
CA LEU A 633 4.58 -34.04 17.00
C LEU A 633 5.87 -33.71 17.75
N ILE A 634 6.02 -34.21 18.97
CA ILE A 634 7.16 -33.94 19.86
C ILE A 634 7.99 -35.21 20.04
N LEU A 635 9.22 -35.18 19.51
CA LEU A 635 10.11 -36.33 19.39
C LEU A 635 11.45 -36.06 20.06
N PRO A 636 12.06 -37.05 20.74
CA PRO A 636 13.41 -36.92 21.27
C PRO A 636 14.41 -37.01 20.11
N VAL A 637 15.48 -36.19 20.15
CA VAL A 637 16.61 -36.36 19.22
C VAL A 637 17.32 -37.68 19.54
N PRO A 638 17.42 -38.63 18.60
CA PRO A 638 18.04 -39.93 18.86
C PRO A 638 19.55 -39.78 19.10
N ILE A 639 20.04 -40.46 20.14
CA ILE A 639 21.45 -40.49 20.56
C ILE A 639 21.80 -41.93 20.92
N PHE A 640 23.03 -42.36 20.64
CA PHE A 640 23.54 -43.68 21.00
C PHE A 640 23.51 -43.92 22.52
N GLY A 641 23.00 -45.08 22.97
CA GLY A 641 22.62 -45.30 24.37
C GLY A 641 23.72 -45.19 25.42
N PRO A 642 24.96 -45.67 25.18
CA PRO A 642 26.10 -45.42 26.08
C PRO A 642 26.38 -43.92 26.31
N ILE A 643 26.13 -43.07 25.31
CA ILE A 643 26.28 -41.61 25.45
C ILE A 643 25.17 -41.05 26.34
N VAL A 644 23.93 -41.54 26.22
CA VAL A 644 22.79 -41.13 27.06
C VAL A 644 23.11 -41.40 28.53
N ARG A 645 23.53 -42.63 28.88
CA ARG A 645 23.89 -42.99 30.25
C ARG A 645 25.04 -42.15 30.78
N ARG A 646 26.11 -41.99 30.00
CA ARG A 646 27.26 -41.16 30.38
C ARG A 646 26.88 -39.71 30.64
N ARG A 647 25.91 -39.15 29.91
CA ARG A 647 25.40 -37.78 30.15
C ARG A 647 24.65 -37.68 31.47
N ILE A 648 23.76 -38.65 31.75
CA ILE A 648 23.00 -38.71 33.01
C ILE A 648 23.95 -38.80 34.20
N THR A 649 24.93 -39.72 34.13
CA THR A 649 25.83 -40.00 35.26
C THR A 649 26.87 -38.90 35.46
N ASN A 650 27.22 -38.12 34.42
CA ASN A 650 28.18 -37.03 34.56
C ASN A 650 27.56 -35.70 35.01
N ASP A 651 26.28 -35.44 34.75
CA ASP A 651 25.62 -34.19 35.13
C ASP A 651 25.38 -34.11 36.66
N PRO A 652 25.98 -33.12 37.38
CA PRO A 652 25.72 -32.90 38.80
C PRO A 652 24.24 -32.70 39.16
N VAL A 653 23.43 -32.08 38.30
CA VAL A 653 22.02 -31.78 38.58
C VAL A 653 21.15 -33.03 38.47
N LEU A 654 21.33 -33.82 37.41
CA LEU A 654 20.66 -35.12 37.28
C LEU A 654 21.13 -36.11 38.35
N VAL A 655 22.42 -36.14 38.68
CA VAL A 655 22.97 -36.93 39.80
C VAL A 655 22.33 -36.48 41.12
N ALA A 656 22.18 -35.18 41.37
CA ALA A 656 21.52 -34.68 42.57
C ALA A 656 20.02 -35.04 42.61
N ARG A 657 19.33 -35.04 41.47
CA ARG A 657 17.93 -35.48 41.33
C ARG A 657 17.79 -36.97 41.64
N LEU A 658 18.63 -37.80 41.04
CA LEU A 658 18.71 -39.23 41.32
C LEU A 658 19.07 -39.49 42.79
N ARG A 659 20.05 -38.79 43.35
CA ARG A 659 20.40 -38.88 44.78
C ARG A 659 19.21 -38.52 45.65
N LYS A 660 18.49 -37.43 45.38
CA LYS A 660 17.29 -37.05 46.15
C LYS A 660 16.18 -38.10 46.05
N SER A 661 16.16 -38.89 44.98
CA SER A 661 15.28 -40.06 44.84
C SER A 661 15.67 -41.22 45.77
N LEU A 662 16.96 -41.33 46.13
CA LEU A 662 17.57 -42.46 46.85
C LEU A 662 17.87 -42.18 48.32
N ILE A 663 18.29 -40.97 48.68
CA ILE A 663 18.63 -40.57 50.05
C ILE A 663 18.28 -39.11 50.29
N SER A 664 17.66 -38.83 51.44
CA SER A 664 17.35 -37.47 51.88
C SER A 664 17.49 -37.34 53.40
N PHE A 665 17.94 -36.18 53.86
CA PHE A 665 18.21 -35.89 55.26
C PHE A 665 17.17 -34.86 55.76
N SER A 666 15.97 -35.32 56.13
CA SER A 666 14.94 -34.47 56.75
C SER A 666 15.01 -34.57 58.26
N ALA A 667 14.89 -33.44 58.98
CA ALA A 667 14.77 -33.39 60.44
C ALA A 667 13.33 -33.64 60.94
N ARG A 668 12.33 -33.63 60.05
CA ARG A 668 10.93 -33.93 60.39
C ARG A 668 10.61 -35.35 59.95
N SER A 669 10.21 -36.21 60.88
CA SER A 669 9.46 -37.42 60.54
C SER A 669 8.21 -36.95 59.82
N GLY A 670 8.05 -37.29 58.53
CA GLY A 670 6.80 -37.02 57.85
C GLY A 670 5.69 -37.64 58.68
N GLN A 671 4.68 -36.86 59.08
CA GLN A 671 3.46 -37.49 59.55
C GLN A 671 2.96 -38.34 58.39
N ASN A 672 3.02 -39.66 58.54
CA ASN A 672 2.33 -40.61 57.69
C ASN A 672 0.84 -40.34 57.85
N ARG A 673 0.31 -39.32 57.17
CA ARG A 673 -1.12 -39.17 57.01
C ARG A 673 -1.57 -40.36 56.16
N THR A 674 -2.23 -41.31 56.79
CA THR A 674 -2.84 -42.46 56.13
C THR A 674 -4.02 -41.94 55.32
N ILE A 675 -3.72 -41.51 54.10
CA ILE A 675 -4.74 -41.13 53.13
C ILE A 675 -5.14 -42.42 52.42
N ASN A 676 -6.37 -42.89 52.63
CA ASN A 676 -6.86 -44.13 52.02
C ASN A 676 -7.12 -43.88 50.54
N LEU A 677 -6.18 -44.26 49.68
CA LEU A 677 -6.43 -44.38 48.24
C LEU A 677 -7.03 -45.76 47.97
N LEU A 678 -8.07 -45.83 47.14
CA LEU A 678 -8.65 -47.10 46.71
C LEU A 678 -7.80 -47.68 45.56
N ASP A 679 -7.04 -48.74 45.84
CA ASP A 679 -6.43 -49.58 44.79
C ASP A 679 -7.47 -50.59 44.29
N VAL A 680 -8.03 -50.36 43.11
CA VAL A 680 -9.11 -51.18 42.53
C VAL A 680 -8.51 -52.32 41.70
N ARG A 681 -7.76 -53.24 42.34
CA ARG A 681 -7.44 -54.55 41.73
C ARG A 681 -8.63 -55.49 41.95
N GLY A 682 -9.42 -55.78 40.91
CA GLY A 682 -10.42 -56.86 40.95
C GLY A 682 -11.67 -56.62 41.82
N GLY A 683 -12.08 -55.37 42.02
CA GLY A 683 -13.38 -55.05 42.66
C GLY A 683 -13.39 -55.00 44.20
N ARG A 684 -12.26 -55.14 44.90
CA ARG A 684 -12.14 -54.85 46.34
C ARG A 684 -11.04 -53.83 46.57
N GLY A 685 -11.42 -52.61 46.96
CA GLY A 685 -10.48 -51.51 47.21
C GLY A 685 -9.62 -51.77 48.45
N ARG A 686 -8.30 -51.76 48.31
CA ARG A 686 -7.36 -51.75 49.45
C ARG A 686 -6.90 -50.32 49.70
N ALA A 687 -7.02 -49.86 50.95
CA ALA A 687 -6.44 -48.59 51.38
C ALA A 687 -4.91 -48.67 51.36
N ILE A 688 -4.27 -47.76 50.62
CA ILE A 688 -2.81 -47.59 50.61
C ILE A 688 -2.45 -46.15 51.02
N PRO A 689 -1.37 -45.92 51.80
CA PRO A 689 -0.94 -44.58 52.20
C PRO A 689 -0.37 -43.79 51.01
N LEU A 690 -0.39 -42.45 51.08
CA LEU A 690 0.16 -41.57 50.04
C LEU A 690 1.64 -41.87 49.72
N SER A 691 2.43 -42.27 50.73
CA SER A 691 3.82 -42.70 50.57
C SER A 691 3.99 -43.92 49.65
N ALA A 692 2.93 -44.72 49.45
CA ALA A 692 2.94 -45.86 48.54
C ALA A 692 2.92 -45.45 47.06
N LEU A 693 2.65 -44.17 46.73
CA LEU A 693 2.78 -43.63 45.36
C LEU A 693 4.21 -43.21 45.01
N SER A 694 5.08 -43.09 46.02
CA SER A 694 6.51 -42.79 45.82
C SER A 694 7.34 -44.06 45.88
N ALA A 695 8.59 -44.00 45.40
CA ALA A 695 9.56 -45.07 45.60
C ALA A 695 9.67 -45.42 47.11
N PRO A 696 9.71 -46.71 47.48
CA PRO A 696 9.72 -47.14 48.88
C PRO A 696 10.97 -46.62 49.59
N ARG A 697 10.76 -45.91 50.70
CA ARG A 697 11.83 -45.37 51.54
C ARG A 697 11.63 -45.78 52.98
N GLU A 698 12.74 -46.10 53.63
CA GLU A 698 12.79 -46.41 55.05
C GLU A 698 13.62 -45.35 55.78
N GLN A 699 13.17 -45.01 56.99
CA GLN A 699 13.96 -44.21 57.91
C GLN A 699 15.11 -45.06 58.44
N THR A 700 16.32 -44.74 58.02
CA THR A 700 17.51 -45.51 58.35
C THR A 700 18.43 -44.67 59.24
N THR A 701 18.77 -45.21 60.41
CA THR A 701 19.80 -44.66 61.29
C THR A 701 21.16 -45.20 60.83
N ILE A 702 22.01 -44.32 60.32
CA ILE A 702 23.31 -44.68 59.73
C ILE A 702 24.42 -44.23 60.68
N SER A 703 25.27 -45.16 61.10
CA SER A 703 26.47 -44.93 61.89
C SER A 703 27.69 -45.60 61.23
N VAL A 704 28.89 -45.08 61.49
CA VAL A 704 30.16 -45.64 60.98
C VAL A 704 30.88 -46.36 62.11
N GLY A 705 31.43 -47.55 61.82
CA GLY A 705 32.07 -48.39 62.83
C GLY A 705 33.20 -47.68 63.58
N GLY A 706 33.05 -47.53 64.90
CA GLY A 706 34.10 -47.08 65.81
C GLY A 706 34.02 -45.64 66.34
N ARG A 707 33.02 -44.82 65.98
CA ARG A 707 32.87 -43.42 66.48
C ARG A 707 31.39 -42.97 66.59
N ASN A 708 31.12 -41.91 67.38
CA ASN A 708 29.77 -41.41 67.76
C ASN A 708 29.01 -40.59 66.68
N ALA A 709 29.40 -40.60 65.41
CA ALA A 709 28.66 -39.87 64.37
C ALA A 709 27.46 -40.71 63.88
N THR A 710 26.24 -40.23 64.10
CA THR A 710 24.99 -40.89 63.68
C THR A 710 24.14 -39.92 62.86
N VAL A 711 23.59 -40.38 61.74
CA VAL A 711 22.70 -39.58 60.89
C VAL A 711 21.43 -40.37 60.60
N ILE A 712 20.28 -39.73 60.78
CA ILE A 712 18.99 -40.27 60.34
C ILE A 712 18.72 -39.78 58.92
N ALA A 713 18.46 -40.72 58.00
CA ALA A 713 18.12 -40.42 56.62
C ALA A 713 16.91 -41.24 56.16
N GLN A 714 16.13 -40.69 55.24
CA GLN A 714 15.16 -41.45 54.46
C GLN A 714 15.88 -42.01 53.24
N THR A 715 16.01 -43.33 53.16
CA THR A 715 16.78 -44.03 52.12
C THR A 715 15.90 -45.01 51.35
N ASP A 716 16.12 -45.11 50.06
CA ASP A 716 15.64 -46.21 49.23
C ASP A 716 16.01 -47.57 49.86
N ASN A 717 15.08 -48.51 49.83
CA ASN A 717 15.22 -49.80 50.53
C ASN A 717 16.41 -50.63 50.01
N THR A 718 16.72 -50.56 48.71
CA THR A 718 17.87 -51.26 48.12
C THR A 718 19.17 -50.60 48.57
N LEU A 719 19.21 -49.27 48.56
CA LEU A 719 20.34 -48.52 49.09
C LEU A 719 20.55 -48.83 50.58
N ALA A 720 19.52 -48.78 51.41
CA ALA A 720 19.59 -49.04 52.86
C ALA A 720 20.21 -50.41 53.16
N ARG A 721 19.71 -51.48 52.51
CA ARG A 721 20.18 -52.86 52.69
C ARG A 721 21.64 -53.06 52.27
N ARG A 722 22.12 -52.34 51.26
CA ARG A 722 23.48 -52.48 50.72
C ARG A 722 24.48 -51.54 51.41
N LEU A 723 24.04 -50.36 51.82
CA LEU A 723 24.88 -49.30 52.38
C LEU A 723 25.29 -49.60 53.83
N LEU A 724 24.35 -50.01 54.69
CA LEU A 724 24.60 -50.23 56.12
C LEU A 724 25.69 -51.29 56.38
N PRO A 725 25.65 -52.50 55.80
CA PRO A 725 26.68 -53.51 56.03
C PRO A 725 28.05 -53.06 55.50
N SER A 726 28.07 -52.35 54.37
CA SER A 726 29.32 -51.89 53.76
C SER A 726 30.01 -50.77 54.55
N LEU A 727 29.25 -49.90 55.23
CA LEU A 727 29.82 -48.86 56.10
C LEU A 727 30.35 -49.42 57.42
N GLN A 728 29.69 -50.42 58.02
CA GLN A 728 30.13 -51.08 59.26
C GLN A 728 31.45 -51.85 59.10
N GLN A 729 31.75 -52.35 57.89
CA GLN A 729 32.99 -53.06 57.59
C GLN A 729 34.21 -52.13 57.48
N ASN A 730 34.01 -50.82 57.35
CA ASN A 730 35.10 -49.84 57.19
C ASN A 730 35.52 -49.21 58.53
N ARG A 731 36.27 -49.95 59.34
CA ARG A 731 36.78 -49.50 60.65
C ARG A 731 37.86 -48.40 60.59
N ALA A 732 38.37 -48.08 59.40
CA ALA A 732 39.47 -47.11 59.19
C ALA A 732 38.98 -45.69 58.83
N SER A 733 37.67 -45.42 58.91
CA SER A 733 37.10 -44.11 58.55
C SER A 733 37.47 -43.01 59.55
N ARG A 734 37.87 -41.83 59.06
CA ARG A 734 38.23 -40.65 59.90
C ARG A 734 37.04 -39.74 60.26
N ILE A 735 35.82 -40.09 59.84
CA ILE A 735 34.61 -39.29 60.05
C ILE A 735 34.32 -39.14 61.55
N SER A 736 34.11 -37.91 62.01
CA SER A 736 34.03 -37.53 63.43
C SER A 736 32.81 -36.69 63.79
N SER A 737 32.08 -36.14 62.80
CA SER A 737 30.85 -35.35 63.03
C SER A 737 29.67 -35.80 62.15
N GLU A 738 28.45 -35.43 62.54
CA GLU A 738 27.24 -35.68 61.71
C GLU A 738 27.33 -35.02 60.33
N ARG A 739 27.90 -33.82 60.27
CA ARG A 739 28.07 -33.07 59.01
C ARG A 739 28.99 -33.83 58.06
N GLU A 740 30.16 -34.27 58.55
CA GLU A 740 31.10 -35.08 57.77
C GLU A 740 30.46 -36.40 57.31
N LEU A 741 29.64 -37.04 58.16
CA LEU A 741 28.92 -38.25 57.78
C LEU A 741 27.88 -37.98 56.68
N ARG A 742 27.09 -36.91 56.78
CA ARG A 742 26.15 -36.50 55.72
C ARG A 742 26.85 -36.23 54.40
N GLU A 743 27.93 -35.46 54.42
CA GLU A 743 28.74 -35.14 53.23
C GLU A 743 29.35 -36.43 52.63
N HIS A 744 29.87 -37.34 53.47
CA HIS A 744 30.39 -38.63 53.01
C HIS A 744 29.31 -39.49 52.33
N LEU A 745 28.12 -39.60 52.92
CA LEU A 745 27.00 -40.35 52.35
C LEU A 745 26.55 -39.75 51.01
N ILE A 746 26.47 -38.42 50.92
CA ILE A 746 26.16 -37.72 49.66
C ILE A 746 27.21 -38.06 48.60
N ASN A 747 28.49 -37.97 48.94
CA ASN A 747 29.59 -38.26 48.01
C ASN A 747 29.61 -39.72 47.57
N LEU A 748 29.32 -40.65 48.47
CA LEU A 748 29.28 -42.07 48.19
C LEU A 748 28.13 -42.42 47.24
N VAL A 749 26.92 -41.90 47.49
CA VAL A 749 25.77 -42.11 46.60
C VAL A 749 25.99 -41.43 45.26
N ASN A 750 26.54 -40.21 45.23
CA ASN A 750 26.93 -39.54 43.98
C ASN A 750 27.94 -40.39 43.18
N THR A 751 28.93 -41.00 43.85
CA THR A 751 29.91 -41.87 43.21
C THR A 751 29.25 -43.12 42.64
N ALA A 752 28.33 -43.72 43.39
CA ALA A 752 27.57 -44.89 42.94
C ALA A 752 26.69 -44.57 41.72
N ILE A 753 26.06 -43.40 41.68
CA ILE A 753 25.29 -42.94 40.50
C ILE A 753 26.22 -42.68 39.30
N ARG A 754 27.42 -42.13 39.54
CA ARG A 754 28.42 -41.84 38.51
C ARG A 754 28.97 -43.11 37.84
N ASP A 755 29.07 -44.19 38.60
CA ASP A 755 29.50 -45.51 38.13
C ASP A 755 28.39 -46.22 37.34
N THR A 756 28.72 -46.71 36.14
CA THR A 756 27.74 -47.35 35.24
C THR A 756 27.12 -48.63 35.79
N ASN A 757 27.72 -49.23 36.83
CA ASN A 757 27.22 -50.43 37.51
C ASN A 757 26.66 -50.15 38.90
N GLY A 758 26.50 -48.87 39.28
CA GLY A 758 25.95 -48.49 40.58
C GLY A 758 26.92 -48.68 41.75
N ARG A 759 28.24 -48.69 41.49
CA ARG A 759 29.27 -49.06 42.48
C ARG A 759 29.98 -47.85 43.08
N ALA A 760 30.30 -47.92 44.37
CA ALA A 760 31.19 -46.97 45.02
C ALA A 760 32.19 -47.69 45.94
N ARG A 761 33.35 -47.04 46.16
CA ARG A 761 34.40 -47.57 47.02
C ARG A 761 34.19 -47.13 48.46
N ILE A 762 34.22 -48.08 49.39
CA ILE A 762 34.16 -47.83 50.83
C ILE A 762 35.40 -48.51 51.44
N GLY A 763 36.36 -47.70 51.91
CA GLY A 763 37.69 -48.21 52.31
C GLY A 763 38.43 -48.84 51.12
N PRO A 764 39.08 -50.02 51.27
CA PRO A 764 39.82 -50.64 50.18
C PRO A 764 38.93 -51.39 49.17
N ARG A 765 37.65 -51.64 49.46
CA ARG A 765 36.75 -52.51 48.67
C ARG A 765 35.71 -51.71 47.89
N GLN A 766 35.28 -52.25 46.75
CA GLN A 766 34.22 -51.67 45.90
C GLN A 766 32.91 -52.43 46.11
N PHE A 767 31.82 -51.71 46.32
CA PHE A 767 30.49 -52.28 46.59
C PHE A 767 29.49 -51.75 45.57
N ARG A 768 28.57 -52.59 45.10
CA ARG A 768 27.39 -52.16 44.34
C ARG A 768 26.36 -51.63 45.33
N LEU A 769 26.08 -50.33 45.30
CA LEU A 769 25.20 -49.67 46.27
C LEU A 769 23.80 -49.43 45.72
N VAL A 770 23.68 -49.12 44.43
CA VAL A 770 22.40 -48.76 43.80
C VAL A 770 22.16 -49.59 42.54
N ASP A 771 20.89 -49.75 42.17
CA ASP A 771 20.47 -50.27 40.88
C ASP A 771 19.34 -49.38 40.37
N LEU A 772 19.63 -48.53 39.38
CA LEU A 772 18.76 -47.41 39.03
C LEU A 772 17.87 -47.66 37.82
N GLY A 773 18.13 -48.71 37.02
CA GLY A 773 17.41 -48.92 35.77
C GLY A 773 17.46 -47.68 34.85
N LEU A 774 18.65 -47.07 34.67
CA LEU A 774 18.78 -45.85 33.87
C LEU A 774 18.41 -46.09 32.41
N THR A 775 17.63 -45.17 31.85
CA THR A 775 17.30 -45.17 30.42
C THR A 775 18.56 -45.17 29.55
N ASP A 776 18.56 -46.01 28.52
CA ASP A 776 19.57 -46.06 27.46
C ASP A 776 19.08 -45.40 26.15
N ARG A 777 17.87 -44.83 26.15
CA ARG A 777 17.32 -44.08 25.01
C ARG A 777 17.21 -42.60 25.37
N SER A 778 17.37 -41.72 24.38
CA SER A 778 17.13 -40.28 24.53
C SER A 778 15.76 -40.02 25.12
N TYR A 779 15.65 -39.03 26.00
CA TYR A 779 14.41 -38.67 26.64
C TYR A 779 14.22 -37.15 26.65
N ILE A 780 12.96 -36.75 26.66
CA ILE A 780 12.51 -35.37 26.84
C ILE A 780 12.26 -35.15 28.32
N ALA A 781 12.70 -34.03 28.90
CA ALA A 781 12.37 -33.77 30.30
C ALA A 781 10.90 -33.40 30.47
N GLN A 782 10.39 -32.52 29.60
CA GLN A 782 8.97 -32.13 29.58
C GLN A 782 8.48 -31.96 28.13
N GLY A 783 7.41 -32.64 27.74
CA GLY A 783 6.82 -32.51 26.40
C GLY A 783 6.15 -31.15 26.23
N ILE A 784 5.04 -30.95 26.95
CA ILE A 784 4.28 -29.69 26.99
C ILE A 784 4.16 -29.26 28.45
N THR A 785 4.54 -28.03 28.76
CA THR A 785 4.36 -27.43 30.08
C THR A 785 3.62 -26.12 29.98
N ILE A 786 2.49 -26.01 30.66
CA ILE A 786 1.70 -24.78 30.82
C ILE A 786 1.70 -24.44 32.32
N ALA A 787 2.27 -23.29 32.66
CA ALA A 787 2.47 -22.85 34.03
C ALA A 787 2.37 -21.32 34.18
N GLY A 788 2.58 -20.82 35.40
CA GLY A 788 2.53 -19.39 35.74
C GLY A 788 1.55 -19.10 36.87
N ALA A 789 1.44 -17.82 37.26
CA ALA A 789 0.63 -17.39 38.40
C ALA A 789 -0.89 -17.48 38.17
N SER A 790 -1.37 -17.39 36.93
CA SER A 790 -2.76 -17.70 36.59
C SER A 790 -2.84 -18.13 35.15
N VAL A 791 -3.63 -19.16 34.88
CA VAL A 791 -3.96 -19.65 33.53
C VAL A 791 -5.47 -19.74 33.43
N GLU A 792 -6.10 -18.82 32.69
CA GLU A 792 -7.58 -18.81 32.55
C GLU A 792 -8.06 -20.02 31.73
N GLU A 793 -7.29 -20.40 30.71
CA GLU A 793 -7.62 -21.54 29.87
C GLU A 793 -6.38 -22.22 29.29
N ALA A 794 -6.30 -23.55 29.46
CA ALA A 794 -5.31 -24.41 28.83
C ALA A 794 -6.02 -25.49 27.99
N GLN A 795 -5.71 -25.55 26.69
CA GLN A 795 -6.20 -26.59 25.78
C GLN A 795 -5.01 -27.33 25.17
N VAL A 796 -4.98 -28.65 25.33
CA VAL A 796 -3.95 -29.52 24.77
C VAL A 796 -4.64 -30.65 24.01
N THR A 797 -4.66 -30.60 22.68
CA THR A 797 -5.46 -31.51 21.85
C THR A 797 -4.67 -32.17 20.73
N GLY A 798 -4.88 -33.47 20.47
CA GLY A 798 -4.34 -34.13 19.26
C GLY A 798 -2.81 -34.25 19.19
N ASN A 799 -2.07 -33.96 20.27
CA ASN A 799 -0.60 -33.97 20.23
C ASN A 799 -0.06 -35.40 20.39
N ARG A 800 1.04 -35.70 19.69
CA ARG A 800 1.84 -36.92 19.87
C ARG A 800 3.18 -36.60 20.51
N ILE A 801 3.42 -37.14 21.69
CA ILE A 801 4.65 -36.93 22.48
C ILE A 801 5.34 -38.27 22.68
N GLU A 802 6.62 -38.38 22.30
CA GLU A 802 7.39 -39.62 22.48
C GLU A 802 8.54 -39.44 23.46
N GLY A 803 8.68 -40.40 24.37
CA GLY A 803 9.84 -40.52 25.23
C GLY A 803 10.06 -39.36 26.20
N ALA A 804 9.01 -38.87 26.85
CA ALA A 804 9.12 -37.79 27.84
C ALA A 804 9.08 -38.31 29.30
N ILE A 805 9.81 -37.66 30.21
CA ILE A 805 9.68 -37.90 31.65
C ILE A 805 8.34 -37.33 32.13
N ASP A 806 8.06 -36.07 31.78
CA ASP A 806 6.72 -35.48 31.89
C ASP A 806 6.16 -35.27 30.49
N GLY A 807 5.06 -35.94 30.12
CA GLY A 807 4.38 -35.73 28.85
C GLY A 807 3.73 -34.35 28.77
N ILE A 808 2.56 -34.21 29.41
CA ILE A 808 1.85 -32.94 29.56
C ILE A 808 1.85 -32.55 31.03
N ARG A 809 2.30 -31.33 31.34
CA ARG A 809 2.24 -30.75 32.69
C ARG A 809 1.45 -29.45 32.65
N ILE A 810 0.32 -29.42 33.34
CA ILE A 810 -0.48 -28.21 33.56
C ILE A 810 -0.49 -27.93 35.06
N ALA A 811 0.25 -26.91 35.48
CA ALA A 811 0.40 -26.57 36.89
C ALA A 811 0.69 -25.08 37.07
N ALA A 812 -0.23 -24.36 37.72
CA ALA A 812 -0.01 -22.98 38.11
C ALA A 812 0.93 -22.91 39.33
N SER A 813 1.91 -22.01 39.28
CA SER A 813 2.90 -21.77 40.34
C SER A 813 3.63 -20.45 40.10
N SER A 814 4.17 -19.86 41.16
CA SER A 814 5.02 -18.66 41.09
C SER A 814 6.12 -18.68 42.16
N ASP A 815 7.17 -17.88 41.97
CA ASP A 815 8.23 -17.72 42.98
C ASP A 815 7.75 -17.04 44.28
N ALA A 816 6.53 -16.47 44.25
CA ALA A 816 5.86 -15.90 45.42
C ALA A 816 5.02 -16.92 46.20
N ASP A 817 4.98 -18.19 45.77
CA ASP A 817 4.29 -19.24 46.51
C ASP A 817 4.92 -19.45 47.90
N PRO A 818 4.14 -19.44 48.99
CA PRO A 818 4.66 -19.60 50.33
C PRO A 818 5.29 -20.99 50.53
N VAL A 819 6.41 -21.04 51.25
CA VAL A 819 7.08 -22.29 51.67
C VAL A 819 7.08 -22.35 53.20
N PRO A 820 6.34 -23.27 53.85
CA PRO A 820 5.52 -24.33 53.26
C PRO A 820 4.21 -23.82 52.65
N ALA A 821 3.66 -24.59 51.72
CA ALA A 821 2.49 -24.19 50.94
C ALA A 821 1.24 -23.99 51.82
N SER A 822 0.54 -22.87 51.63
CA SER A 822 -0.57 -22.40 52.48
C SER A 822 -1.96 -22.85 52.00
N TRP A 823 -2.06 -23.64 50.93
CA TRP A 823 -3.31 -24.04 50.28
C TRP A 823 -4.10 -25.13 51.03
N ILE A 824 -3.71 -25.47 52.27
CA ILE A 824 -4.46 -26.39 53.11
C ILE A 824 -5.78 -25.69 53.52
N GLY A 825 -6.89 -26.17 52.96
CA GLY A 825 -8.26 -25.71 53.28
C GLY A 825 -8.80 -24.49 52.51
N ARG A 826 -8.09 -23.98 51.49
CA ARG A 826 -8.51 -22.78 50.72
C ARG A 826 -8.01 -22.83 49.26
N GLU A 827 -8.70 -22.11 48.37
CA GLU A 827 -8.28 -21.96 46.97
C GLU A 827 -6.87 -21.35 46.89
N PRO A 828 -5.93 -21.96 46.15
CA PRO A 828 -4.58 -21.42 46.01
C PRO A 828 -4.59 -20.14 45.15
N PRO A 829 -3.68 -19.18 45.43
CA PRO A 829 -3.60 -17.94 44.64
C PRO A 829 -3.22 -18.20 43.18
N ASN A 830 -2.47 -19.28 42.93
CA ASN A 830 -2.07 -19.73 41.61
C ASN A 830 -2.88 -20.96 41.22
N ILE A 831 -3.83 -20.79 40.29
CA ILE A 831 -4.76 -21.84 39.85
C ILE A 831 -4.94 -21.81 38.34
N VAL A 832 -5.18 -22.99 37.77
CA VAL A 832 -5.64 -23.14 36.38
C VAL A 832 -7.16 -23.14 36.39
N ARG A 833 -7.79 -22.12 35.80
CA ARG A 833 -9.25 -21.96 35.84
C ARG A 833 -9.97 -23.02 35.02
N ARG A 834 -9.52 -23.22 33.77
CA ARG A 834 -10.07 -24.25 32.88
C ARG A 834 -8.96 -25.00 32.14
N ALA A 835 -9.01 -26.33 32.17
CA ALA A 835 -8.12 -27.18 31.39
C ALA A 835 -8.89 -28.22 30.56
N ARG A 836 -8.50 -28.40 29.29
CA ARG A 836 -8.99 -29.46 28.41
C ARG A 836 -7.80 -30.19 27.82
N ILE A 837 -7.72 -31.51 28.03
CA ILE A 837 -6.68 -32.37 27.50
C ILE A 837 -7.36 -33.52 26.75
N THR A 838 -7.36 -33.49 25.41
CA THR A 838 -8.16 -34.43 24.61
C THR A 838 -7.40 -35.03 23.43
N GLY A 839 -7.52 -36.34 23.18
CA GLY A 839 -7.02 -36.94 21.95
C GLY A 839 -5.50 -37.00 21.82
N ASN A 840 -4.73 -36.91 22.91
CA ASN A 840 -3.26 -36.91 22.84
C ASN A 840 -2.69 -38.34 22.96
N VAL A 841 -1.58 -38.59 22.28
CA VAL A 841 -0.82 -39.86 22.35
C VAL A 841 0.53 -39.59 23.03
N ILE A 842 0.77 -40.19 24.19
CA ILE A 842 1.91 -39.88 25.07
C ILE A 842 2.69 -41.15 25.41
N GLY A 843 3.97 -41.16 25.04
CA GLY A 843 4.95 -42.15 25.46
C GLY A 843 5.86 -41.61 26.55
N VAL A 844 5.79 -42.20 27.74
CA VAL A 844 6.61 -41.83 28.89
C VAL A 844 7.90 -42.64 28.90
N ARG A 845 9.02 -41.96 29.15
CA ARG A 845 10.34 -42.56 29.32
C ARG A 845 10.99 -41.97 30.58
N PRO A 846 10.89 -42.66 31.72
CA PRO A 846 11.47 -42.19 32.97
C PRO A 846 13.00 -42.13 32.89
N LEU A 847 13.59 -41.27 33.72
CA LEU A 847 15.04 -41.19 33.88
C LEU A 847 15.61 -42.46 34.53
N SER A 848 14.94 -42.92 35.59
CA SER A 848 15.23 -44.12 36.37
C SER A 848 13.95 -44.73 36.94
N GLU A 849 14.05 -45.94 37.46
CA GLU A 849 12.95 -46.62 38.16
C GLU A 849 12.52 -45.88 39.44
N THR A 850 13.41 -45.07 40.02
CA THR A 850 13.22 -44.37 41.29
C THR A 850 12.76 -42.92 41.14
N THR A 851 12.72 -42.39 39.91
CA THR A 851 12.34 -40.99 39.63
C THR A 851 10.93 -40.89 39.09
N ASP A 852 10.21 -39.86 39.56
CA ASP A 852 8.85 -39.60 39.11
C ASP A 852 8.78 -39.35 37.60
N ALA A 853 7.77 -39.93 36.96
CA ALA A 853 7.47 -39.72 35.54
C ALA A 853 5.96 -39.73 35.33
N HIS A 854 5.46 -38.87 34.45
CA HIS A 854 4.03 -38.62 34.29
C HIS A 854 3.66 -38.55 32.81
N GLY A 855 2.61 -39.26 32.39
CA GLY A 855 1.98 -39.02 31.10
C GLY A 855 1.28 -37.66 31.10
N ILE A 856 0.39 -37.46 32.07
CA ILE A 856 -0.30 -36.19 32.34
C ILE A 856 -0.11 -35.85 33.82
N TYR A 857 0.44 -34.68 34.11
CA TYR A 857 0.51 -34.09 35.44
C TYR A 857 -0.44 -32.90 35.53
N LEU A 858 -1.34 -32.93 36.51
CA LEU A 858 -2.26 -31.84 36.82
C LEU A 858 -1.97 -31.30 38.23
N GLY A 859 -1.69 -30.00 38.31
CA GLY A 859 -1.55 -29.27 39.56
C GLY A 859 -2.88 -28.71 40.09
N HIS A 860 -2.82 -27.50 40.64
CA HIS A 860 -4.00 -26.74 41.08
C HIS A 860 -4.92 -26.39 39.92
N VAL A 861 -6.16 -26.88 39.96
CA VAL A 861 -7.14 -26.67 38.89
C VAL A 861 -8.56 -26.49 39.43
N GLU A 862 -9.29 -25.54 38.88
CA GLU A 862 -10.70 -25.28 39.23
C GLU A 862 -11.65 -26.18 38.45
N SER A 863 -11.45 -26.28 37.13
CA SER A 863 -12.27 -27.09 36.23
C SER A 863 -11.40 -27.78 35.16
N VAL A 864 -11.47 -29.11 35.06
CA VAL A 864 -10.70 -29.88 34.07
C VAL A 864 -11.48 -31.03 33.43
N SER A 865 -11.23 -31.22 32.14
CA SER A 865 -11.68 -32.36 31.36
C SER A 865 -10.50 -33.03 30.65
N VAL A 866 -10.32 -34.33 30.90
CA VAL A 866 -9.28 -35.16 30.30
C VAL A 866 -9.97 -36.31 29.56
N GLY A 867 -9.96 -36.28 28.23
CA GLY A 867 -10.74 -37.16 27.36
C GLY A 867 -9.87 -37.89 26.33
N GLU A 868 -10.18 -39.14 25.97
CA GLU A 868 -9.68 -39.73 24.71
C GLU A 868 -8.14 -39.76 24.55
N ASN A 869 -7.35 -39.79 25.63
CA ASN A 869 -5.89 -39.81 25.55
C ASN A 869 -5.34 -41.25 25.57
N GLU A 870 -4.28 -41.52 24.79
CA GLU A 870 -3.51 -42.77 24.83
C GLU A 870 -2.17 -42.56 25.55
N LEU A 871 -2.01 -43.19 26.71
CA LEU A 871 -0.85 -43.05 27.57
C LEU A 871 -0.09 -44.37 27.63
N SER A 872 1.22 -44.33 27.38
CA SER A 872 2.08 -45.51 27.41
C SER A 872 3.31 -45.29 28.27
N GLY A 873 3.52 -46.17 29.24
CA GLY A 873 4.64 -46.15 30.17
C GLY A 873 5.82 -47.03 29.73
N PRO A 874 6.88 -47.12 30.56
CA PRO A 874 8.04 -47.95 30.28
C PRO A 874 7.64 -49.44 30.24
N SER A 875 7.87 -50.11 29.10
CA SER A 875 7.59 -51.54 28.92
C SER A 875 8.53 -52.41 29.76
N LEU A 876 8.27 -52.54 31.05
CA LEU A 876 9.04 -53.36 31.99
C LEU A 876 8.10 -54.30 32.77
N PRO A 877 8.55 -55.51 33.16
CA PRO A 877 7.86 -56.27 34.19
C PRO A 877 7.93 -55.48 35.50
N PHE A 878 6.79 -55.29 36.17
CA PHE A 878 6.75 -54.66 37.47
C PHE A 878 7.20 -55.67 38.54
N ASP A 879 8.13 -55.25 39.39
CA ASP A 879 8.37 -55.92 40.67
C ASP A 879 7.28 -55.42 41.64
N ASP A 880 6.29 -56.26 41.97
CA ASP A 880 5.17 -55.90 42.87
C ASP A 880 5.68 -55.46 44.26
N ASP A 881 6.92 -55.83 44.64
CA ASP A 881 7.56 -55.44 45.90
C ASP A 881 8.28 -54.07 45.83
N ARG A 882 8.39 -53.45 44.65
CA ARG A 882 9.10 -52.17 44.45
C ARG A 882 8.27 -51.14 43.69
N PRO A 883 7.52 -50.29 44.42
CA PRO A 883 6.81 -49.16 43.82
C PRO A 883 7.70 -48.24 42.99
N GLN A 884 7.29 -48.03 41.73
CA GLN A 884 7.90 -47.05 40.84
C GLN A 884 6.95 -45.84 40.71
N PRO A 885 7.43 -44.60 40.90
CA PRO A 885 6.58 -43.42 40.84
C PRO A 885 6.27 -42.98 39.40
N HIS A 886 5.81 -43.92 38.56
CA HIS A 886 5.48 -43.66 37.16
C HIS A 886 3.97 -43.68 36.98
N PHE A 887 3.42 -42.58 36.49
CA PHE A 887 1.99 -42.33 36.43
C PHE A 887 1.52 -42.13 34.99
N GLY A 888 0.42 -42.77 34.60
CA GLY A 888 -0.30 -42.40 33.39
C GLY A 888 -0.86 -40.99 33.54
N LEU A 889 -1.77 -40.81 34.49
CA LEU A 889 -2.27 -39.51 34.92
C LEU A 889 -2.04 -39.33 36.42
N TYR A 890 -1.52 -38.19 36.82
CA TYR A 890 -1.32 -37.80 38.22
C TYR A 890 -1.91 -36.41 38.48
N GLN A 891 -3.00 -36.35 39.24
CA GLN A 891 -3.55 -35.09 39.76
C GLN A 891 -3.08 -34.89 41.19
N HIS A 892 -2.46 -33.73 41.45
CA HIS A 892 -1.92 -33.33 42.74
C HIS A 892 -2.28 -31.87 43.07
N GLY A 893 -2.62 -31.63 44.34
CA GLY A 893 -2.95 -30.30 44.86
C GLY A 893 -4.45 -30.00 44.80
N TYR A 894 -4.81 -28.72 44.90
CA TYR A 894 -6.20 -28.24 44.88
C TYR A 894 -7.00 -28.74 43.66
N ARG A 895 -8.18 -29.29 43.96
CA ARG A 895 -9.19 -29.78 43.00
C ARG A 895 -10.49 -29.00 43.24
N GLY A 896 -10.88 -28.17 42.28
CA GLY A 896 -12.05 -27.31 42.37
C GLY A 896 -13.37 -28.00 41.98
N ALA A 897 -14.31 -27.25 41.42
CA ALA A 897 -15.70 -27.68 41.20
C ALA A 897 -15.86 -28.84 40.20
N ARG A 898 -14.93 -29.05 39.26
CA ARG A 898 -15.06 -30.09 38.22
C ARG A 898 -13.75 -30.78 37.87
N LEU A 899 -13.75 -32.12 37.95
CA LEU A 899 -12.69 -33.00 37.46
C LEU A 899 -13.36 -34.16 36.70
N THR A 900 -13.19 -34.20 35.39
CA THR A 900 -13.72 -35.28 34.55
C THR A 900 -12.58 -35.96 33.80
N ILE A 901 -12.44 -37.27 33.97
CA ILE A 901 -11.45 -38.10 33.29
C ILE A 901 -12.22 -39.21 32.57
N THR A 902 -12.32 -39.14 31.24
CA THR A 902 -13.20 -39.99 30.45
C THR A 902 -12.49 -40.61 29.24
N GLU A 903 -12.77 -41.88 28.92
CA GLU A 903 -12.33 -42.49 27.64
C GLU A 903 -10.80 -42.50 27.42
N ASN A 904 -10.00 -42.49 28.48
CA ASN A 904 -8.54 -42.54 28.36
C ASN A 904 -8.02 -43.97 28.44
N THR A 905 -6.88 -44.24 27.81
CA THR A 905 -6.14 -45.50 27.96
C THR A 905 -4.79 -45.26 28.65
N ALA A 906 -4.46 -46.05 29.65
CA ALA A 906 -3.15 -46.04 30.30
C ALA A 906 -2.56 -47.44 30.30
N ARG A 907 -1.41 -47.63 29.65
CA ARG A 907 -0.72 -48.92 29.58
C ARG A 907 0.70 -48.88 30.12
N SER A 908 1.15 -49.99 30.71
CA SER A 908 2.55 -50.16 31.14
C SER A 908 3.03 -49.10 32.14
N PHE A 909 2.15 -48.63 33.04
CA PHE A 909 2.51 -47.76 34.15
C PHE A 909 2.46 -48.50 35.48
N TYR A 910 3.33 -48.14 36.42
CA TYR A 910 3.17 -48.63 37.78
C TYR A 910 1.88 -48.07 38.40
N HIS A 911 1.55 -46.81 38.15
CA HIS A 911 0.28 -46.18 38.50
C HIS A 911 -0.48 -45.75 37.23
N GLY A 912 -1.64 -46.34 36.93
CA GLY A 912 -2.45 -45.96 35.76
C GLY A 912 -3.02 -44.55 35.91
N PHE A 913 -4.05 -44.41 36.74
CA PHE A 913 -4.66 -43.13 37.08
C PHE A 913 -4.56 -42.89 38.59
N ALA A 914 -3.90 -41.80 38.97
CA ALA A 914 -3.71 -41.40 40.35
C ALA A 914 -4.29 -40.01 40.61
N VAL A 915 -5.22 -39.92 41.55
CA VAL A 915 -5.87 -38.67 41.96
C VAL A 915 -5.79 -38.62 43.48
N VAL A 916 -4.97 -37.72 44.01
CA VAL A 916 -4.71 -37.68 45.46
C VAL A 916 -5.67 -36.73 46.17
N PRO A 917 -6.11 -37.04 47.40
CA PRO A 917 -6.94 -36.15 48.20
C PRO A 917 -6.31 -34.78 48.45
N THR A 918 -7.17 -33.78 48.62
CA THR A 918 -6.78 -32.49 49.19
C THR A 918 -6.34 -32.70 50.64
N ILE A 919 -5.32 -31.96 51.09
CA ILE A 919 -4.69 -32.16 52.41
C ILE A 919 -5.67 -31.89 53.58
N ASP A 920 -6.81 -31.24 53.34
CA ASP A 920 -8.00 -31.29 54.19
C ASP A 920 -9.27 -31.45 53.30
N PRO A 921 -10.19 -32.38 53.62
CA PRO A 921 -11.45 -32.52 52.90
C PRO A 921 -12.43 -31.45 53.38
N VAL A 922 -12.27 -30.20 52.92
CA VAL A 922 -13.27 -29.17 53.18
C VAL A 922 -14.44 -29.41 52.22
N GLY A 923 -15.53 -29.96 52.78
CA GLY A 923 -16.88 -30.26 52.28
C GLY A 923 -17.47 -29.53 51.06
N GLY A 924 -16.77 -29.40 49.94
CA GLY A 924 -17.31 -28.89 48.68
C GLY A 924 -17.93 -30.02 47.83
N VAL A 925 -19.17 -29.82 47.37
CA VAL A 925 -19.83 -30.70 46.39
C VAL A 925 -19.30 -30.38 44.99
N GLY A 926 -18.27 -31.10 44.55
CA GLY A 926 -17.73 -31.01 43.19
C GLY A 926 -18.11 -32.23 42.34
N ILE A 927 -18.14 -32.08 41.01
CA ILE A 927 -18.33 -33.21 40.09
C ILE A 927 -16.95 -33.78 39.79
N TRP A 928 -16.60 -34.89 40.45
CA TRP A 928 -15.32 -35.57 40.27
C TRP A 928 -15.52 -37.01 39.81
N ARG A 929 -15.34 -37.25 38.51
CA ARG A 929 -15.74 -38.49 37.84
C ARG A 929 -14.64 -39.06 36.99
N LEU A 930 -14.42 -40.36 37.14
CA LEU A 930 -13.71 -41.21 36.20
C LEU A 930 -14.72 -42.14 35.53
N ARG A 931 -14.77 -42.14 34.21
CA ARG A 931 -15.72 -42.95 33.44
C ARG A 931 -15.06 -43.53 32.19
N ASP A 932 -15.34 -44.78 31.86
CA ASP A 932 -14.92 -45.40 30.59
C ASP A 932 -13.38 -45.37 30.34
N ASN A 933 -12.57 -45.37 31.41
CA ASN A 933 -11.11 -45.41 31.28
C ASN A 933 -10.59 -46.85 31.27
N ALA A 934 -9.63 -47.15 30.39
CA ALA A 934 -9.02 -48.46 30.28
C ALA A 934 -7.58 -48.46 30.80
N THR A 935 -7.22 -49.50 31.55
CA THR A 935 -5.84 -49.74 31.96
C THR A 935 -5.37 -51.10 31.46
N ARG A 936 -4.12 -51.20 31.01
CA ARG A 936 -3.54 -52.46 30.54
C ARG A 936 -2.11 -52.62 31.03
N ASN A 937 -1.81 -53.75 31.66
CA ASN A 937 -0.48 -54.00 32.23
C ASN A 937 -0.05 -52.84 33.14
N CYS A 938 -0.90 -52.45 34.10
CA CYS A 938 -0.53 -51.48 35.11
C CYS A 938 -0.46 -52.17 36.47
N ALA A 939 0.60 -51.94 37.24
CA ALA A 939 0.73 -52.56 38.57
C ALA A 939 -0.38 -52.07 39.50
N ARG A 940 -0.70 -50.77 39.48
CA ARG A 940 -1.83 -50.17 40.20
C ARG A 940 -2.68 -49.40 39.19
N PRO A 941 -3.73 -50.01 38.63
CA PRO A 941 -4.63 -49.38 37.68
C PRO A 941 -5.17 -48.03 38.14
N TYR A 942 -5.65 -47.97 39.38
CA TYR A 942 -6.32 -46.82 39.97
C TYR A 942 -5.78 -46.57 41.38
N ALA A 943 -5.39 -45.33 41.67
CA ALA A 943 -5.01 -44.89 43.01
C ALA A 943 -5.74 -43.58 43.31
N LEU A 944 -6.98 -43.70 43.77
CA LEU A 944 -7.94 -42.59 43.78
C LEU A 944 -8.31 -42.18 45.20
N ALA A 945 -8.50 -40.87 45.37
CA ALA A 945 -9.16 -40.27 46.52
C ALA A 945 -10.54 -40.91 46.75
N SER A 946 -10.95 -41.08 48.01
CA SER A 946 -12.20 -41.76 48.38
C SER A 946 -13.48 -41.04 47.93
N ASP A 947 -13.36 -39.77 47.53
CA ASP A 947 -14.45 -38.91 47.07
C ASP A 947 -14.57 -38.85 45.53
N ILE A 948 -13.82 -39.68 44.80
CA ILE A 948 -13.92 -39.82 43.34
C ILE A 948 -14.99 -40.85 42.98
N GLU A 949 -15.96 -40.44 42.16
CA GLU A 949 -16.92 -41.36 41.56
C GLU A 949 -16.27 -42.09 40.37
N VAL A 950 -16.35 -43.42 40.36
CA VAL A 950 -15.82 -44.28 39.28
C VAL A 950 -16.98 -45.02 38.63
N PHE A 951 -17.14 -44.86 37.32
CA PHE A 951 -18.20 -45.44 36.49
C PHE A 951 -17.65 -46.35 35.39
#